data_AF-A0A1Y1Q678-F1
#
_entry.id   AF-A0A1Y1Q678-F1
#
_cell.length_a   1.000
_cell.length_b   1.000
_cell.length_c   1.000
_cell.angle_alpha   90.00
_cell.angle_beta   90.00
_cell.angle_gamma   90.00
#
_symmetry.space_group_name_H-M   'P 1'
#
loop_
_entity.id
_entity.type
_entity.pdbx_description
1 polymer ?
#
loop_
_entity_poly.entity_id
_entity_poly.type
_entity_poly.pdbx_seq_one_letter_code
_entity_poly.pdbx_strand_id
1 'polypeptide(L)'
;MSHPLDNLIRQFDCENLPPSSETLVYVNAGTGEVLLRKPSLLEKMRYDFKCYIVTGNFAEVNVPDCPVYPVRDRAGRAISLNVEYTASCQSDAEMEGTAVRRLKVVKALFKQHSVPATALEQLIKQWIQEVGPKEPGRFIDTYFSLKEQLETHLSQKAAEIGLVLEVRLSLKNGDLIKPLQIPTLETTGIFRVLVKDYDDELSLKIKDALLRVAEETKINIVATNEKEAAILELLQNEIGIFLRENTTVHEFCYHQDTLRDKLVDHLNRQVLLSSGRKMTSLALEKNTGKLRLPEEFPPQFTYEIECTIKDSRDPIGVKHTVLVNLDDLGKYTKAKIDNLDTWLNGTIKRITQATLLEKSYADVVLDLNTEPSKITQEIRYAVEQEAKSIGYSIKHLMVIPNLEPFDLKLQGISFEQEEVFETKDPRIKDAKLNIVVRAKINNFERIKAYLNPRIKILDEIKRTVTECARFLIHGIDPERFYLRFYPSDRPGEVSEVSVADELTMEISQQLQEKFGLENIEIIPKQQESRLVKRYLDLLKGAPHDFKVITSPIGEGGKGEAVEFTGSFRVVAIAEHGWGTFRQTNYESPTDEIEAIKKTLQTAIKYGKSGLDLVPSSFLKYTNQEIRMKIEKAVKMSTEEIRNIYGLEIEIIGSLSRSLTKWEETIFAKYQDGVEMQREIQHFEKQEVEKLIRDLRVWSDTLAKDEQKLLKAYFDEEDDEGLKNLRQQKDNLRKQIEDLKKKLESDTQLGMVSGPAAFDFDKHLKQIGDAGASSRTDSLKEKEAGK
;
A
#
# COMPACT_ATOMS: atom_id res chain seq x y z
N MET A 1 81.11 -40.58 -28.49
CA MET A 1 79.94 -40.52 -29.40
C MET A 1 80.34 -39.63 -30.57
N SER A 2 80.10 -40.06 -31.81
CA SER A 2 80.37 -39.23 -32.99
C SER A 2 79.42 -38.03 -32.98
N HIS A 3 79.95 -36.82 -33.15
CA HIS A 3 79.15 -35.62 -33.26
C HIS A 3 78.42 -35.65 -34.60
N PRO A 4 77.17 -35.15 -34.73
CA PRO A 4 76.46 -35.19 -36.02
C PRO A 4 77.25 -34.53 -37.16
N LEU A 5 78.06 -33.50 -36.85
CA LEU A 5 78.93 -32.81 -37.83
C LEU A 5 80.02 -33.72 -38.43
N ASP A 6 80.36 -34.83 -37.76
CA ASP A 6 81.33 -35.81 -38.27
C ASP A 6 80.81 -36.52 -39.54
N ASN A 7 79.50 -36.43 -39.83
CA ASN A 7 78.90 -36.89 -41.09
C ASN A 7 79.19 -35.95 -42.28
N LEU A 8 79.54 -34.68 -42.00
CA LEU A 8 79.87 -33.67 -43.01
C LEU A 8 81.39 -33.50 -43.15
N ILE A 9 82.11 -33.47 -42.04
CA ILE A 9 83.57 -33.37 -41.99
C ILE A 9 84.14 -34.20 -40.83
N ARG A 10 85.02 -35.16 -41.13
CA ARG A 10 85.69 -35.98 -40.11
C ARG A 10 87.16 -36.16 -40.41
N GLN A 11 87.95 -36.30 -39.36
CA GLN A 11 89.34 -36.73 -39.51
C GLN A 11 89.37 -38.19 -39.98
N PHE A 12 90.24 -38.49 -40.92
CA PHE A 12 90.35 -39.80 -41.56
C PHE A 12 91.80 -40.28 -41.59
N ASP A 13 91.99 -41.59 -41.64
CA ASP A 13 93.31 -42.19 -41.76
C ASP A 13 93.84 -42.04 -43.18
N CYS A 14 95.00 -41.41 -43.32
CA CYS A 14 95.63 -41.08 -44.59
C CYS A 14 96.07 -42.31 -45.41
N GLU A 15 96.06 -43.51 -44.83
CA GLU A 15 96.46 -44.76 -45.50
C GLU A 15 95.30 -45.46 -46.23
N ASN A 16 94.05 -45.10 -45.91
CA ASN A 16 92.86 -45.73 -46.48
C ASN A 16 92.30 -44.94 -47.68
N LEU A 17 91.67 -45.65 -48.63
CA LEU A 17 90.99 -45.03 -49.77
C LEU A 17 89.61 -44.51 -49.34
N PRO A 18 89.24 -43.26 -49.68
CA PRO A 18 87.92 -42.75 -49.39
C PRO A 18 86.86 -43.46 -50.26
N PRO A 19 85.60 -43.56 -49.80
CA PRO A 19 84.45 -43.89 -50.63
C PRO A 19 84.31 -42.95 -51.84
N SER A 20 83.75 -43.43 -52.96
CA SER A 20 83.70 -42.72 -54.25
C SER A 20 82.92 -41.39 -54.26
N SER A 21 82.17 -41.08 -53.20
CA SER A 21 81.37 -39.84 -53.03
C SER A 21 82.00 -38.81 -52.08
N GLU A 22 83.17 -39.09 -51.51
CA GLU A 22 83.79 -38.29 -50.45
C GLU A 22 85.12 -37.67 -50.93
N THR A 23 85.36 -36.40 -50.57
CA THR A 23 86.61 -35.70 -50.94
C THR A 23 87.61 -35.74 -49.81
N LEU A 24 88.81 -36.27 -50.08
CA LEU A 24 89.91 -36.30 -49.13
C LEU A 24 90.73 -35.01 -49.23
N VAL A 25 90.94 -34.37 -48.08
CA VAL A 25 91.68 -33.12 -47.95
C VAL A 25 92.83 -33.33 -46.98
N TYR A 26 94.04 -32.95 -47.39
CA TYR A 26 95.25 -33.10 -46.59
C TYR A 26 95.62 -31.77 -45.96
N VAL A 27 95.92 -31.74 -44.67
CA VAL A 27 96.33 -30.53 -43.94
C VAL A 27 97.70 -30.76 -43.33
N ASN A 28 98.65 -29.88 -43.63
CA ASN A 28 99.95 -29.85 -42.95
C ASN A 28 99.73 -29.40 -41.49
N ALA A 29 100.01 -30.27 -40.54
CA ALA A 29 99.76 -30.03 -39.13
C ALA A 29 100.62 -28.92 -38.51
N GLY A 30 101.77 -28.61 -39.11
CA GLY A 30 102.67 -27.55 -38.66
C GLY A 30 102.39 -26.17 -39.25
N THR A 31 101.94 -26.10 -40.51
CA THR A 31 101.70 -24.83 -41.22
C THR A 31 100.22 -24.48 -41.41
N GLY A 32 99.31 -25.45 -41.22
CA GLY A 32 97.88 -25.30 -41.53
C GLY A 32 97.58 -25.21 -43.03
N GLU A 33 98.57 -25.50 -43.88
CA GLU A 33 98.41 -25.49 -45.34
C GLU A 33 97.57 -26.69 -45.81
N VAL A 34 96.61 -26.45 -46.70
CA VAL A 34 95.60 -27.43 -47.12
C VAL A 34 95.81 -27.82 -48.59
N LEU A 35 95.88 -29.12 -48.87
CA LEU A 35 96.13 -29.69 -50.19
C LEU A 35 94.98 -30.63 -50.61
N LEU A 36 94.54 -30.52 -51.87
CA LEU A 36 93.58 -31.45 -52.50
C LEU A 36 94.26 -32.69 -53.12
N ARG A 37 95.58 -32.63 -53.32
CA ARG A 37 96.36 -33.74 -53.84
C ARG A 37 97.03 -34.49 -52.69
N LYS A 38 97.21 -35.79 -52.88
CA LYS A 38 98.02 -36.61 -51.96
C LYS A 38 99.43 -36.03 -51.89
N PRO A 39 99.96 -35.72 -50.69
CA PRO A 39 101.32 -35.23 -50.56
C PRO A 39 102.31 -36.29 -51.05
N SER A 40 103.31 -35.83 -51.79
CA SER A 40 104.41 -36.64 -52.28
C SER A 40 105.21 -37.24 -51.13
N LEU A 41 105.93 -38.33 -51.40
CA LEU A 41 106.74 -39.06 -50.41
C LEU A 41 107.77 -38.14 -49.71
N LEU A 42 108.33 -37.17 -50.44
CA LEU A 42 109.23 -36.13 -49.93
C LEU A 42 108.51 -35.13 -48.99
N GLU A 43 107.27 -34.73 -49.31
CA GLU A 43 106.48 -33.84 -48.46
C GLU A 43 106.08 -34.53 -47.15
N LYS A 44 105.67 -35.81 -47.21
CA LYS A 44 105.32 -36.62 -46.02
C LYS A 44 106.49 -36.87 -45.06
N MET A 45 107.73 -36.92 -45.56
CA MET A 45 108.91 -37.03 -44.69
C MET A 45 109.27 -35.72 -43.99
N ARG A 46 108.86 -34.57 -44.54
CA ARG A 46 109.19 -33.23 -44.01
C ARG A 46 108.13 -32.66 -43.09
N TYR A 47 106.87 -33.05 -43.27
CA TYR A 47 105.74 -32.49 -42.55
C TYR A 47 104.77 -33.57 -42.11
N ASP A 48 104.18 -33.38 -40.94
CA ASP A 48 103.06 -34.21 -40.45
C ASP A 48 101.77 -33.76 -41.15
N PHE A 49 101.07 -34.69 -41.80
CA PHE A 49 99.82 -34.39 -42.53
C PHE A 49 98.65 -35.11 -41.89
N LYS A 50 97.59 -34.35 -41.57
CA LYS A 50 96.30 -34.89 -41.15
C LYS A 50 95.34 -34.93 -42.33
N CYS A 51 94.59 -36.02 -42.46
CA CYS A 51 93.60 -36.16 -43.52
C CYS A 51 92.20 -35.92 -42.97
N TYR A 52 91.39 -35.20 -43.75
CA TYR A 52 89.98 -34.97 -43.48
C TYR A 52 89.16 -35.42 -44.68
N ILE A 53 88.03 -36.04 -44.39
CA ILE A 53 87.00 -36.32 -45.38
C ILE A 53 85.95 -35.24 -45.27
N VAL A 54 85.58 -34.65 -46.42
CA VAL A 54 84.42 -33.77 -46.56
C VAL A 54 83.45 -34.41 -47.54
N THR A 55 82.22 -34.63 -47.09
CA THR A 55 81.17 -35.30 -47.87
C THR A 55 80.71 -34.37 -48.99
N GLY A 56 80.72 -34.88 -50.24
CA GLY A 56 80.46 -34.05 -51.41
C GLY A 56 79.01 -33.97 -51.85
N ASN A 57 78.19 -34.93 -51.44
CA ASN A 57 76.75 -34.96 -51.64
C ASN A 57 76.06 -34.16 -50.52
N PHE A 58 74.84 -33.67 -50.77
CA PHE A 58 74.02 -32.97 -49.77
C PHE A 58 73.93 -33.81 -48.49
N ALA A 59 74.76 -33.47 -47.50
CA ALA A 59 74.80 -34.06 -46.18
C ALA A 59 74.28 -33.00 -45.24
N GLU A 60 72.97 -33.04 -45.01
CA GLU A 60 72.32 -32.18 -44.03
C GLU A 60 72.54 -32.76 -42.64
N VAL A 61 73.16 -31.99 -41.76
CA VAL A 61 73.39 -32.40 -40.39
C VAL A 61 72.63 -31.46 -39.47
N ASN A 62 71.64 -31.99 -38.76
CA ASN A 62 70.95 -31.30 -37.70
C ASN A 62 71.63 -31.57 -36.35
N VAL A 63 72.00 -30.50 -35.63
CA VAL A 63 72.58 -30.55 -34.28
C VAL A 63 71.60 -29.91 -33.30
N PRO A 64 70.73 -30.71 -32.64
CA PRO A 64 69.71 -30.17 -31.74
C PRO A 64 70.25 -29.71 -30.37
N ASP A 65 71.44 -30.16 -29.96
CA ASP A 65 72.00 -29.91 -28.61
C ASP A 65 73.40 -29.29 -28.65
N CYS A 66 73.51 -28.07 -29.20
CA CYS A 66 74.77 -27.32 -29.26
C CYS A 66 75.02 -26.48 -27.98
N PRO A 67 76.24 -25.94 -27.75
CA PRO A 67 76.62 -25.40 -26.45
C PRO A 67 75.81 -24.15 -26.07
N VAL A 68 75.43 -24.10 -24.79
CA VAL A 68 74.69 -22.99 -24.20
C VAL A 68 75.60 -21.79 -24.03
N TYR A 69 75.22 -20.63 -24.59
CA TYR A 69 75.97 -19.38 -24.45
C TYR A 69 75.34 -18.48 -23.39
N PRO A 70 75.96 -18.34 -22.20
CA PRO A 70 75.45 -17.43 -21.18
C PRO A 70 75.83 -15.98 -21.49
N VAL A 71 74.85 -15.08 -21.46
CA VAL A 71 75.04 -13.63 -21.45
C VAL A 71 74.59 -13.12 -20.10
N ARG A 72 75.51 -12.51 -19.34
CA ARG A 72 75.23 -11.95 -18.01
C ARG A 72 75.55 -10.47 -17.96
N ASP A 73 74.64 -9.68 -17.41
CA ASP A 73 74.85 -8.25 -17.17
C ASP A 73 75.36 -7.94 -15.75
N ARG A 74 75.66 -6.67 -15.49
CA ARG A 74 76.14 -6.20 -14.18
C ARG A 74 75.05 -6.21 -13.10
N ALA A 75 73.79 -6.23 -13.48
CA ALA A 75 72.65 -6.31 -12.57
C ALA A 75 72.35 -7.77 -12.14
N GLY A 76 73.15 -8.73 -12.62
CA GLY A 76 72.99 -10.15 -12.29
C GLY A 76 71.96 -10.87 -13.16
N ARG A 77 71.34 -10.20 -14.15
CA ARG A 77 70.46 -10.83 -15.12
C ARG A 77 71.29 -11.70 -16.06
N ALA A 78 70.81 -12.91 -16.34
CA ALA A 78 71.51 -13.82 -17.23
C ALA A 78 70.54 -14.57 -18.14
N ILE A 79 70.78 -14.49 -19.45
CA ILE A 79 70.12 -15.34 -20.43
C ILE A 79 71.10 -16.38 -20.95
N SER A 80 70.58 -17.49 -21.46
CA SER A 80 71.36 -18.59 -21.99
C SER A 80 70.80 -18.94 -23.35
N LEU A 81 71.61 -18.82 -24.40
CA LEU A 81 71.20 -19.09 -25.78
C LEU A 81 71.51 -20.54 -26.13
N ASN A 82 70.50 -21.25 -26.60
CA ASN A 82 70.62 -22.53 -27.27
C ASN A 82 70.71 -22.26 -28.78
N VAL A 83 71.69 -22.88 -29.44
CA VAL A 83 71.92 -22.70 -30.88
C VAL A 83 71.67 -24.03 -31.56
N GLU A 84 70.51 -24.18 -32.17
CA GLU A 84 70.24 -25.31 -33.06
C GLU A 84 70.71 -24.93 -34.45
N TYR A 85 71.38 -25.83 -35.16
CA TYR A 85 71.75 -25.54 -36.53
C TYR A 85 71.70 -26.76 -37.43
N THR A 86 71.46 -26.46 -38.70
CA THR A 86 71.66 -27.37 -39.81
C THR A 86 72.86 -26.89 -40.63
N ALA A 87 73.85 -27.76 -40.82
CA ALA A 87 75.03 -27.47 -41.63
C ALA A 87 75.03 -28.30 -42.92
N SER A 88 75.37 -27.66 -44.04
CA SER A 88 75.63 -28.34 -45.31
C SER A 88 76.77 -27.68 -46.09
N CYS A 89 77.30 -28.40 -47.08
CA CYS A 89 78.29 -27.90 -48.01
C CYS A 89 77.70 -27.97 -49.44
N GLN A 90 76.77 -27.06 -49.77
CA GLN A 90 76.10 -27.04 -51.08
C GLN A 90 77.08 -26.80 -52.25
N SER A 91 76.84 -27.55 -53.33
CA SER A 91 77.37 -27.29 -54.67
C SER A 91 76.32 -26.51 -55.48
N ASP A 92 76.53 -25.21 -55.67
CA ASP A 92 75.91 -24.55 -56.81
C ASP A 92 76.62 -25.12 -58.06
N ALA A 93 75.87 -25.49 -59.09
CA ALA A 93 76.27 -26.40 -60.17
C ALA A 93 77.45 -25.96 -61.08
N GLU A 94 78.21 -24.94 -60.71
CA GLU A 94 79.44 -24.53 -61.38
C GLU A 94 80.64 -25.29 -60.80
N MET A 95 81.17 -26.24 -61.59
CA MET A 95 82.16 -27.25 -61.18
C MET A 95 83.49 -26.71 -60.59
N GLU A 96 83.76 -25.41 -60.64
CA GLU A 96 84.99 -24.80 -60.10
C GLU A 96 84.90 -24.31 -58.65
N GLY A 97 83.70 -24.13 -58.09
CA GLY A 97 83.50 -23.57 -56.75
C GLY A 97 83.57 -24.58 -55.59
N THR A 98 83.26 -25.85 -55.85
CA THR A 98 83.01 -26.85 -54.80
C THR A 98 84.29 -27.32 -54.10
N ALA A 99 85.38 -27.49 -54.85
CA ALA A 99 86.67 -27.89 -54.28
C ALA A 99 87.26 -26.78 -53.39
N VAL A 100 87.08 -25.51 -53.79
CA VAL A 100 87.52 -24.33 -53.04
C VAL A 100 86.73 -24.15 -51.76
N ARG A 101 85.41 -24.36 -51.77
CA ARG A 101 84.58 -24.31 -50.55
C ARG A 101 84.99 -25.39 -49.54
N ARG A 102 85.17 -26.65 -49.97
CA ARG A 102 85.63 -27.74 -49.11
C ARG A 102 87.00 -27.46 -48.48
N LEU A 103 87.93 -26.87 -49.25
CA LEU A 103 89.21 -26.39 -48.74
C LEU A 103 89.05 -25.32 -47.66
N LYS A 104 88.16 -24.34 -47.86
CA LYS A 104 87.88 -23.29 -46.87
C LYS A 104 87.31 -23.86 -45.58
N VAL A 105 86.40 -24.82 -45.66
CA VAL A 105 85.81 -25.47 -44.47
C VAL A 105 86.87 -26.21 -43.67
N VAL A 106 87.69 -27.05 -44.32
CA VAL A 106 88.77 -27.77 -43.64
C VAL A 106 89.79 -26.79 -43.06
N LYS A 107 90.16 -25.73 -43.80
CA LYS A 107 91.10 -24.72 -43.32
C LYS A 107 90.57 -23.96 -42.10
N ALA A 108 89.28 -23.62 -42.08
CA ALA A 108 88.65 -22.86 -40.99
C ALA A 108 88.40 -23.73 -39.74
N LEU A 109 88.08 -25.02 -39.92
CA LEU A 109 87.77 -25.95 -38.83
C LEU A 109 88.98 -26.76 -38.36
N PHE A 110 90.12 -26.66 -39.04
CA PHE A 110 91.35 -27.30 -38.62
C PHE A 110 91.94 -26.63 -37.38
N LYS A 111 92.11 -27.41 -36.30
CA LYS A 111 92.91 -27.03 -35.13
C LYS A 111 93.73 -28.24 -34.68
N GLN A 112 94.99 -28.00 -34.32
CA GLN A 112 95.99 -29.05 -34.06
C GLN A 112 95.55 -30.09 -33.01
N HIS A 113 94.68 -29.70 -32.06
CA HIS A 113 94.19 -30.53 -30.95
C HIS A 113 92.65 -30.50 -30.78
N SER A 114 91.87 -30.29 -31.85
CA SER A 114 90.40 -30.26 -31.76
C SER A 114 89.73 -30.99 -32.92
N VAL A 115 88.60 -31.60 -32.63
CA VAL A 115 87.69 -32.18 -33.64
C VAL A 115 86.97 -31.01 -34.36
N PRO A 116 86.63 -31.13 -35.67
CA PRO A 116 85.97 -30.06 -36.42
C PRO A 116 84.69 -29.51 -35.79
N ALA A 117 83.90 -30.37 -35.12
CA ALA A 117 82.69 -29.97 -34.38
C ALA A 117 82.98 -28.89 -33.33
N THR A 118 83.92 -29.15 -32.44
CA THR A 118 84.33 -28.21 -31.39
C THR A 118 84.96 -26.94 -31.98
N ALA A 119 85.63 -27.03 -33.13
CA ALA A 119 86.16 -25.85 -33.82
C ALA A 119 85.03 -24.96 -34.37
N LEU A 120 83.98 -25.55 -34.94
CA LEU A 120 82.81 -24.82 -35.42
C LEU A 120 82.03 -24.18 -34.26
N GLU A 121 81.83 -24.90 -33.17
CA GLU A 121 81.21 -24.36 -31.96
C GLU A 121 81.97 -23.14 -31.41
N GLN A 122 83.31 -23.19 -31.40
CA GLN A 122 84.13 -22.05 -30.99
C GLN A 122 84.00 -20.84 -31.94
N LEU A 123 83.83 -21.08 -33.25
CA LEU A 123 83.59 -20.01 -34.22
C LEU A 123 82.20 -19.40 -34.03
N ILE A 124 81.16 -20.22 -33.87
CA ILE A 124 79.80 -19.76 -33.56
C ILE A 124 79.81 -18.92 -32.28
N LYS A 125 80.51 -19.36 -31.23
CA LYS A 125 80.70 -18.58 -30.00
C LYS A 125 81.30 -17.21 -30.28
N GLN A 126 82.34 -17.16 -31.10
CA GLN A 126 83.03 -15.92 -31.44
C GLN A 126 82.13 -14.99 -32.25
N TRP A 127 81.41 -15.49 -33.26
CA TRP A 127 80.48 -14.69 -34.06
C TRP A 127 79.30 -14.16 -33.21
N ILE A 128 78.80 -14.97 -32.27
CA ILE A 128 77.83 -14.49 -31.28
C ILE A 128 78.43 -13.39 -30.40
N GLN A 129 79.72 -13.42 -30.07
CA GLN A 129 80.40 -12.36 -29.31
C GLN A 129 80.70 -11.11 -30.15
N GLU A 130 80.83 -11.23 -31.47
CA GLU A 130 81.08 -10.10 -32.40
C GLU A 130 79.84 -9.21 -32.54
N VAL A 131 78.65 -9.82 -32.59
CA VAL A 131 77.35 -9.13 -32.53
C VAL A 131 76.89 -8.91 -31.08
N GLY A 132 77.30 -9.82 -30.20
CA GLY A 132 77.09 -9.82 -28.75
C GLY A 132 78.07 -8.91 -27.99
N PRO A 133 78.13 -9.02 -26.66
CA PRO A 133 77.94 -7.81 -25.87
C PRO A 133 79.23 -7.04 -25.59
N LYS A 134 79.40 -5.91 -26.27
CA LYS A 134 80.07 -4.73 -25.68
C LYS A 134 79.25 -4.18 -24.49
N GLU A 135 77.92 -4.33 -24.54
CA GLU A 135 76.96 -3.97 -23.48
C GLU A 135 75.95 -5.11 -23.22
N PRO A 136 76.17 -5.98 -22.22
CA PRO A 136 75.35 -7.17 -22.00
C PRO A 136 73.89 -6.87 -21.64
N GLY A 137 73.63 -5.81 -20.88
CA GLY A 137 72.27 -5.43 -20.47
C GLY A 137 71.40 -5.07 -21.67
N ARG A 138 71.91 -4.22 -22.57
CA ARG A 138 71.21 -3.82 -23.80
C ARG A 138 70.94 -5.00 -24.72
N PHE A 139 71.88 -5.94 -24.82
CA PHE A 139 71.69 -7.17 -25.59
C PHE A 139 70.54 -8.01 -25.03
N ILE A 140 70.43 -8.16 -23.70
CA ILE A 140 69.31 -8.85 -23.06
C ILE A 140 68.00 -8.12 -23.41
N ASP A 141 67.91 -6.81 -23.17
CA ASP A 141 66.67 -6.06 -23.37
C ASP A 141 66.16 -6.10 -24.83
N THR A 142 67.07 -6.20 -25.80
CA THR A 142 66.75 -6.19 -27.24
C THR A 142 66.81 -7.56 -27.91
N TYR A 143 67.04 -8.64 -27.16
CA TYR A 143 67.26 -9.99 -27.71
C TYR A 143 66.22 -10.40 -28.75
N PHE A 144 64.92 -10.25 -28.44
CA PHE A 144 63.85 -10.67 -29.34
C PHE A 144 63.85 -9.90 -30.67
N SER A 145 64.26 -8.63 -30.65
CA SER A 145 64.40 -7.82 -31.86
C SER A 145 65.67 -8.12 -32.65
N LEU A 146 66.74 -8.56 -31.96
CA LEU A 146 68.04 -8.87 -32.56
C LEU A 146 68.17 -10.32 -33.03
N LYS A 147 67.26 -11.22 -32.60
CA LYS A 147 67.33 -12.65 -32.85
C LYS A 147 67.53 -12.98 -34.34
N GLU A 148 66.67 -12.45 -35.22
CA GLU A 148 66.72 -12.71 -36.66
C GLU A 148 68.00 -12.16 -37.31
N GLN A 149 68.45 -10.99 -36.86
CA GLN A 149 69.70 -10.38 -37.32
C GLN A 149 70.91 -11.22 -36.91
N LEU A 150 70.88 -11.77 -35.69
CA LEU A 150 71.94 -12.64 -35.17
C LEU A 150 71.95 -13.99 -35.91
N GLU A 151 70.79 -14.60 -36.16
CA GLU A 151 70.67 -15.81 -37.00
C GLU A 151 71.24 -15.56 -38.40
N THR A 152 70.86 -14.45 -39.04
CA THR A 152 71.36 -14.03 -40.35
C THR A 152 72.87 -13.80 -40.35
N HIS A 153 73.40 -13.15 -39.32
CA HIS A 153 74.84 -12.91 -39.19
C HIS A 153 75.63 -14.22 -39.06
N LEU A 154 75.13 -15.18 -38.28
CA LEU A 154 75.77 -16.49 -38.15
C LEU A 154 75.77 -17.27 -39.47
N SER A 155 74.66 -17.23 -40.21
CA SER A 155 74.59 -17.81 -41.56
C SER A 155 75.56 -17.15 -42.54
N GLN A 156 75.69 -15.81 -42.52
CA GLN A 156 76.64 -15.08 -43.36
C GLN A 156 78.09 -15.43 -43.03
N LYS A 157 78.44 -15.48 -41.74
CA LYS A 157 79.80 -15.85 -41.28
C LYS A 157 80.16 -17.29 -41.60
N ALA A 158 79.19 -18.20 -41.51
CA ALA A 158 79.39 -19.58 -41.95
C ALA A 158 79.67 -19.66 -43.48
N ALA A 159 79.01 -18.84 -44.28
CA ALA A 159 79.24 -18.79 -45.73
C ALA A 159 80.66 -18.32 -46.08
N GLU A 160 81.25 -17.39 -45.30
CA GLU A 160 82.64 -16.93 -45.49
C GLU A 160 83.66 -18.08 -45.38
N ILE A 161 83.39 -19.07 -44.52
CA ILE A 161 84.23 -20.27 -44.34
C ILE A 161 83.82 -21.44 -45.25
N GLY A 162 82.81 -21.25 -46.11
CA GLY A 162 82.37 -22.24 -47.10
C GLY A 162 81.27 -23.21 -46.62
N LEU A 163 80.62 -22.94 -45.48
CA LEU A 163 79.46 -23.70 -44.99
C LEU A 163 78.16 -22.95 -45.28
N VAL A 164 77.10 -23.69 -45.60
CA VAL A 164 75.73 -23.17 -45.53
C VAL A 164 75.18 -23.60 -44.19
N LEU A 165 74.85 -22.62 -43.34
CA LEU A 165 74.38 -22.85 -41.97
C LEU A 165 73.00 -22.22 -41.80
N GLU A 166 71.99 -23.04 -41.54
CA GLU A 166 70.68 -22.59 -41.08
C GLU A 166 70.68 -22.63 -39.55
N VAL A 167 70.59 -21.46 -38.92
CA VAL A 167 70.67 -21.34 -37.45
C VAL A 167 69.32 -20.98 -36.87
N ARG A 168 68.95 -21.64 -35.77
CA ARG A 168 67.82 -21.29 -34.92
C ARG A 168 68.30 -21.03 -33.50
N LEU A 169 68.03 -19.83 -33.02
CA LEU A 169 68.34 -19.43 -31.66
C LEU A 169 67.10 -19.58 -30.77
N SER A 170 67.27 -20.27 -29.65
CA SER A 170 66.25 -20.35 -28.61
C SER A 170 66.85 -19.97 -27.26
N LEU A 171 66.00 -19.55 -26.32
CA LEU A 171 66.42 -19.28 -24.96
C LEU A 171 66.32 -20.56 -24.14
N LYS A 172 67.38 -20.89 -23.40
CA LYS A 172 67.29 -21.85 -22.31
C LYS A 172 66.29 -21.32 -21.29
N ASN A 173 65.28 -22.12 -20.97
CA ASN A 173 64.10 -21.73 -20.18
C ASN A 173 63.14 -20.76 -20.89
N GLY A 174 63.16 -20.67 -22.22
CA GLY A 174 62.17 -19.90 -22.98
C GLY A 174 60.72 -20.35 -22.74
N ASP A 175 60.52 -21.61 -22.32
CA ASP A 175 59.24 -22.15 -21.89
C ASP A 175 58.61 -21.43 -20.68
N LEU A 176 59.41 -20.68 -19.90
CA LEU A 176 58.90 -19.86 -18.79
C LEU A 176 58.07 -18.66 -19.28
N ILE A 177 58.21 -18.26 -20.55
CA ILE A 177 57.45 -17.18 -21.19
C ILE A 177 56.05 -17.69 -21.58
N LYS A 178 55.30 -18.12 -20.57
CA LYS A 178 53.90 -18.53 -20.64
C LYS A 178 53.16 -17.86 -19.49
N PRO A 179 51.84 -17.60 -19.59
CA PRO A 179 51.08 -17.09 -18.46
C PRO A 179 51.28 -17.95 -17.22
N LEU A 180 51.49 -17.30 -16.08
CA LEU A 180 51.63 -17.97 -14.79
C LEU A 180 50.31 -17.82 -14.04
N GLN A 181 49.71 -18.95 -13.70
CA GLN A 181 48.62 -19.02 -12.74
C GLN A 181 49.23 -19.39 -11.41
N ILE A 182 48.98 -18.60 -10.36
CA ILE A 182 49.32 -18.98 -8.99
C ILE A 182 48.09 -19.74 -8.44
N PRO A 183 48.13 -21.09 -8.35
CA PRO A 183 46.97 -21.88 -8.00
C PRO A 183 46.61 -21.78 -6.51
N THR A 184 45.35 -22.09 -6.22
CA THR A 184 44.68 -22.01 -4.91
C THR A 184 45.18 -23.01 -3.84
N LEU A 185 46.32 -23.69 -4.06
CA LEU A 185 46.83 -24.76 -3.19
C LEU A 185 47.50 -24.22 -1.92
N GLU A 186 47.67 -25.10 -0.92
CA GLU A 186 48.20 -24.86 0.44
C GLU A 186 49.49 -23.99 0.49
N THR A 187 50.21 -23.90 -0.62
CA THR A 187 51.44 -23.13 -0.82
C THR A 187 51.30 -21.61 -0.71
N THR A 188 50.11 -21.03 -0.94
CA THR A 188 49.94 -19.57 -0.76
C THR A 188 49.99 -19.16 0.72
N GLY A 189 49.60 -20.05 1.63
CA GLY A 189 49.53 -19.78 3.06
C GLY A 189 48.57 -18.62 3.41
N ILE A 190 48.11 -18.59 4.65
CA ILE A 190 47.55 -17.34 5.19
C ILE A 190 48.74 -16.50 5.63
N PHE A 191 48.85 -15.28 5.12
CA PHE A 191 49.86 -14.32 5.56
C PHE A 191 49.22 -13.15 6.29
N ARG A 192 50.01 -12.52 7.16
CA ARG A 192 49.56 -11.47 8.06
C ARG A 192 49.84 -10.11 7.44
N VAL A 193 48.84 -9.24 7.48
CA VAL A 193 48.93 -7.87 6.94
C VAL A 193 48.46 -6.87 7.99
N LEU A 194 49.08 -5.70 7.97
CA LEU A 194 48.66 -4.55 8.76
C LEU A 194 48.00 -3.53 7.84
N VAL A 195 47.06 -2.76 8.38
CA VAL A 195 46.39 -1.65 7.68
C VAL A 195 46.64 -0.35 8.44
N LYS A 196 46.41 0.77 7.78
CA LYS A 196 46.87 2.11 8.23
C LYS A 196 46.36 2.52 9.62
N ASP A 197 45.13 2.17 9.94
CA ASP A 197 44.38 2.69 11.08
C ASP A 197 43.98 1.61 12.11
N TYR A 198 44.50 0.40 11.99
CA TYR A 198 44.22 -0.73 12.87
C TYR A 198 45.52 -1.43 13.30
N ASP A 199 45.69 -1.62 14.61
CA ASP A 199 46.96 -2.02 15.20
C ASP A 199 47.18 -3.55 15.18
N ASP A 200 46.12 -4.35 15.01
CA ASP A 200 46.24 -5.82 14.98
C ASP A 200 46.45 -6.37 13.56
N GLU A 201 47.07 -7.54 13.49
CA GLU A 201 47.30 -8.27 12.24
C GLU A 201 46.00 -8.88 11.69
N LEU A 202 45.73 -8.60 10.41
CA LEU A 202 44.67 -9.23 9.64
C LEU A 202 45.23 -10.37 8.81
N SER A 203 44.40 -11.39 8.57
CA SER A 203 44.79 -12.56 7.80
C SER A 203 44.30 -12.46 6.35
N LEU A 204 45.21 -12.62 5.40
CA LEU A 204 44.93 -12.54 3.97
C LEU A 204 45.45 -13.78 3.26
N LYS A 205 44.73 -14.23 2.25
CA LYS A 205 45.14 -15.32 1.37
C LYS A 205 44.92 -14.91 -0.09
N ILE A 206 45.90 -15.17 -0.94
CA ILE A 206 45.73 -15.06 -2.39
C ILE A 206 45.02 -16.33 -2.85
N LYS A 207 43.74 -16.21 -3.20
CA LYS A 207 42.92 -17.32 -3.68
C LYS A 207 43.28 -17.68 -5.12
N ASP A 208 43.49 -16.66 -5.93
CA ASP A 208 43.80 -16.81 -7.35
C ASP A 208 44.58 -15.59 -7.85
N ALA A 209 45.61 -15.79 -8.66
CA ALA A 209 46.27 -14.70 -9.36
C ALA A 209 46.72 -15.15 -10.76
N LEU A 210 46.27 -14.42 -11.78
CA LEU A 210 46.66 -14.66 -13.18
C LEU A 210 47.63 -13.57 -13.64
N LEU A 211 48.88 -13.99 -13.86
CA LEU A 211 49.96 -13.16 -14.37
C LEU A 211 50.19 -13.47 -15.86
N ARG A 212 49.91 -12.51 -16.73
CA ARG A 212 50.25 -12.59 -18.15
C ARG A 212 51.66 -12.09 -18.40
N VAL A 213 52.20 -12.47 -19.55
CA VAL A 213 53.49 -11.96 -20.04
C VAL A 213 53.32 -10.51 -20.46
N ALA A 214 54.19 -9.62 -19.97
CA ALA A 214 54.31 -8.26 -20.46
C ALA A 214 55.25 -8.26 -21.67
N GLU A 215 54.71 -8.08 -22.88
CA GLU A 215 55.48 -8.25 -24.13
C GLU A 215 56.75 -7.39 -24.19
N GLU A 216 56.69 -6.17 -23.65
CA GLU A 216 57.81 -5.21 -23.64
C GLU A 216 58.99 -5.67 -22.76
N THR A 217 58.72 -6.41 -21.69
CA THR A 217 59.72 -6.80 -20.68
C THR A 217 59.83 -8.32 -20.50
N LYS A 218 59.24 -9.11 -21.41
CA LYS A 218 59.16 -10.58 -21.31
C LYS A 218 60.50 -11.30 -21.18
N ILE A 219 61.59 -10.68 -21.64
CA ILE A 219 62.95 -11.23 -21.49
C ILE A 219 63.36 -11.35 -20.01
N ASN A 220 62.84 -10.48 -19.13
CA ASN A 220 63.16 -10.49 -17.71
C ASN A 220 62.69 -11.77 -17.00
N ILE A 221 61.63 -12.42 -17.49
CA ILE A 221 61.16 -13.73 -16.98
C ILE A 221 62.29 -14.76 -17.05
N VAL A 222 62.94 -14.83 -18.21
CA VAL A 222 64.05 -15.76 -18.46
C VAL A 222 65.32 -15.26 -17.78
N ALA A 223 65.60 -13.96 -17.86
CA ALA A 223 66.84 -13.37 -17.39
C ALA A 223 67.00 -13.40 -15.86
N THR A 224 65.89 -13.40 -15.13
CA THR A 224 65.86 -13.55 -13.65
C THR A 224 65.71 -15.00 -13.20
N ASN A 225 65.53 -15.94 -14.15
CA ASN A 225 65.20 -17.34 -13.88
C ASN A 225 64.05 -17.45 -12.88
N GLU A 226 62.95 -16.79 -13.23
CA GLU A 226 61.80 -16.56 -12.37
C GLU A 226 61.28 -17.89 -11.77
N LYS A 227 61.22 -17.96 -10.43
CA LYS A 227 60.64 -19.08 -9.68
C LYS A 227 59.31 -18.64 -9.10
N GLU A 228 58.28 -19.47 -9.23
CA GLU A 228 56.93 -19.20 -8.72
C GLU A 228 56.92 -18.77 -7.25
N ALA A 229 57.66 -19.48 -6.38
CA ALA A 229 57.76 -19.15 -4.96
C ALA A 229 58.32 -17.74 -4.68
N ALA A 230 59.28 -17.27 -5.50
CA ALA A 230 59.89 -15.95 -5.33
C ALA A 230 58.92 -14.82 -5.75
N ILE A 231 58.11 -15.05 -6.79
CA ILE A 231 57.05 -14.10 -7.17
C ILE A 231 56.01 -14.01 -6.06
N LEU A 232 55.61 -15.16 -5.50
CA LEU A 232 54.62 -15.21 -4.44
C LEU A 232 55.08 -14.41 -3.20
N GLU A 233 56.31 -14.64 -2.73
CA GLU A 233 56.88 -13.90 -1.60
C GLU A 233 56.92 -12.39 -1.86
N LEU A 234 57.32 -12.00 -3.07
CA LEU A 234 57.36 -10.62 -3.51
C LEU A 234 55.97 -9.98 -3.59
N LEU A 235 54.97 -10.70 -4.08
CA LEU A 235 53.57 -10.24 -4.09
C LEU A 235 53.05 -10.05 -2.66
N GLN A 236 53.31 -11.01 -1.77
CA GLN A 236 52.86 -10.94 -0.37
C GLN A 236 53.48 -9.74 0.37
N ASN A 237 54.78 -9.51 0.18
CA ASN A 237 55.48 -8.38 0.78
C ASN A 237 54.89 -7.05 0.29
N GLU A 238 54.70 -6.90 -1.03
CA GLU A 238 54.24 -5.63 -1.59
C GLU A 238 52.76 -5.36 -1.31
N ILE A 239 51.92 -6.41 -1.28
CA ILE A 239 50.54 -6.29 -0.77
C ILE A 239 50.57 -5.80 0.69
N GLY A 240 51.45 -6.37 1.53
CA GLY A 240 51.60 -5.96 2.92
C GLY A 240 51.98 -4.49 3.09
N ILE A 241 52.94 -4.01 2.29
CA ILE A 241 53.37 -2.60 2.29
C ILE A 241 52.22 -1.69 1.84
N PHE A 242 51.56 -2.03 0.73
CA PHE A 242 50.45 -1.23 0.19
C PHE A 242 49.32 -1.07 1.21
N LEU A 243 48.87 -2.17 1.81
CA LEU A 243 47.77 -2.17 2.77
C LEU A 243 48.09 -1.33 4.01
N ARG A 244 49.32 -1.43 4.51
CA ARG A 244 49.77 -0.69 5.69
C ARG A 244 49.77 0.83 5.47
N GLU A 245 50.12 1.28 4.27
CA GLU A 245 50.30 2.71 3.99
C GLU A 245 49.02 3.37 3.43
N ASN A 246 48.21 2.62 2.69
CA ASN A 246 47.18 3.19 1.81
C ASN A 246 45.75 2.70 2.08
N THR A 247 45.54 1.71 2.95
CA THR A 247 44.23 1.11 3.16
C THR A 247 43.81 1.21 4.62
N THR A 248 42.56 1.62 4.86
CA THR A 248 41.95 1.57 6.20
C THR A 248 41.31 0.20 6.45
N VAL A 249 41.11 -0.18 7.70
CA VAL A 249 40.38 -1.41 8.05
C VAL A 249 38.95 -1.40 7.52
N HIS A 250 38.33 -0.21 7.44
CA HIS A 250 37.00 -0.07 6.84
C HIS A 250 37.01 -0.40 5.34
N GLU A 251 37.94 0.17 4.56
CA GLU A 251 38.12 -0.16 3.14
C GLU A 251 38.48 -1.64 2.94
N PHE A 252 39.33 -2.18 3.82
CA PHE A 252 39.72 -3.58 3.80
C PHE A 252 38.52 -4.51 4.00
N CYS A 253 37.58 -4.20 4.89
CA CYS A 253 36.42 -5.05 5.15
C CYS A 253 35.29 -4.86 4.12
N TYR A 254 34.91 -3.62 3.81
CA TYR A 254 33.68 -3.33 3.06
C TYR A 254 33.88 -2.95 1.58
N HIS A 255 35.10 -2.58 1.15
CA HIS A 255 35.35 -2.05 -0.21
C HIS A 255 36.28 -2.93 -1.06
N GLN A 256 35.98 -4.24 -1.10
CA GLN A 256 36.85 -5.25 -1.72
C GLN A 256 37.21 -4.98 -3.18
N ASP A 257 36.24 -4.61 -4.01
CA ASP A 257 36.49 -4.43 -5.46
C ASP A 257 37.42 -3.24 -5.71
N THR A 258 37.15 -2.11 -5.06
CA THR A 258 38.01 -0.92 -5.19
C THR A 258 39.42 -1.15 -4.67
N LEU A 259 39.56 -1.92 -3.59
CA LEU A 259 40.85 -2.29 -3.02
C LEU A 259 41.62 -3.20 -3.99
N ARG A 260 40.96 -4.19 -4.58
CA ARG A 260 41.56 -5.10 -5.55
C ARG A 260 42.12 -4.33 -6.74
N ASP A 261 41.34 -3.40 -7.29
CA ASP A 261 41.76 -2.67 -8.49
C ASP A 261 42.97 -1.75 -8.18
N LYS A 262 42.96 -1.05 -7.03
CA LYS A 262 44.11 -0.29 -6.54
C LYS A 262 45.37 -1.16 -6.34
N LEU A 263 45.20 -2.35 -5.78
CA LEU A 263 46.29 -3.32 -5.57
C LEU A 263 46.87 -3.82 -6.90
N VAL A 264 46.04 -4.19 -7.86
CA VAL A 264 46.49 -4.66 -9.18
C VAL A 264 47.30 -3.58 -9.89
N ASP A 265 46.84 -2.33 -9.86
CA ASP A 265 47.56 -1.19 -10.42
C ASP A 265 48.91 -0.95 -9.74
N HIS A 266 48.94 -1.02 -8.41
CA HIS A 266 50.16 -0.87 -7.63
C HIS A 266 51.18 -1.98 -7.93
N LEU A 267 50.76 -3.25 -7.87
CA LEU A 267 51.61 -4.42 -8.11
C LEU A 267 52.18 -4.43 -9.54
N ASN A 268 51.37 -4.05 -10.52
CA ASN A 268 51.83 -3.91 -11.91
C ASN A 268 52.93 -2.85 -12.03
N ARG A 269 52.73 -1.66 -11.45
CA ARG A 269 53.68 -0.55 -11.58
C ARG A 269 54.97 -0.76 -10.80
N GLN A 270 54.88 -1.26 -9.56
CA GLN A 270 56.05 -1.32 -8.68
C GLN A 270 56.92 -2.54 -8.94
N VAL A 271 56.32 -3.70 -9.23
CA VAL A 271 57.10 -4.95 -9.21
C VAL A 271 56.94 -5.83 -10.44
N LEU A 272 55.71 -6.10 -10.90
CA LEU A 272 55.50 -7.11 -11.93
C LEU A 272 56.03 -6.72 -13.31
N LEU A 273 55.92 -5.46 -13.71
CA LEU A 273 56.47 -5.02 -15.00
C LEU A 273 57.99 -5.21 -15.07
N SER A 274 58.68 -5.03 -13.94
CA SER A 274 60.13 -5.24 -13.84
C SER A 274 60.51 -6.72 -13.99
N SER A 275 59.65 -7.65 -13.55
CA SER A 275 59.86 -9.10 -13.72
C SER A 275 59.40 -9.63 -15.09
N GLY A 276 58.82 -8.79 -15.95
CA GLY A 276 58.29 -9.20 -17.26
C GLY A 276 56.85 -9.69 -17.23
N ARG A 277 56.12 -9.41 -16.15
CA ARG A 277 54.75 -9.88 -15.90
C ARG A 277 53.76 -8.72 -15.80
N LYS A 278 52.48 -9.05 -16.01
CA LYS A 278 51.35 -8.17 -15.74
C LYS A 278 50.22 -8.96 -15.10
N MET A 279 49.77 -8.54 -13.92
CA MET A 279 48.61 -9.09 -13.25
C MET A 279 47.34 -8.62 -13.96
N THR A 280 46.51 -9.60 -14.35
CA THR A 280 45.21 -9.35 -14.98
C THR A 280 44.03 -9.71 -14.08
N SER A 281 44.25 -10.60 -13.11
CA SER A 281 43.24 -11.00 -12.14
C SER A 281 43.90 -11.27 -10.80
N LEU A 282 43.24 -10.85 -9.73
CA LEU A 282 43.63 -11.07 -8.34
C LEU A 282 42.38 -11.36 -7.51
N ALA A 283 42.27 -12.57 -6.97
CA ALA A 283 41.25 -12.92 -5.99
C ALA A 283 41.90 -13.03 -4.61
N LEU A 284 41.38 -12.24 -3.67
CA LEU A 284 41.82 -12.24 -2.28
C LEU A 284 40.73 -12.83 -1.40
N GLU A 285 41.13 -13.69 -0.47
CA GLU A 285 40.29 -14.23 0.59
C GLU A 285 40.75 -13.62 1.91
N LYS A 286 39.83 -12.94 2.59
CA LYS A 286 40.11 -12.22 3.83
C LYS A 286 39.60 -13.05 5.00
N ASN A 287 40.39 -13.13 6.06
CA ASN A 287 39.94 -13.62 7.35
C ASN A 287 40.13 -12.50 8.37
N THR A 288 39.00 -11.93 8.78
CA THR A 288 38.96 -10.84 9.79
C THR A 288 39.20 -11.34 11.21
N GLY A 289 39.34 -12.66 11.41
CA GLY A 289 39.76 -13.26 12.68
C GLY A 289 38.82 -12.90 13.83
N LYS A 290 39.35 -12.18 14.83
CA LYS A 290 38.60 -11.74 16.02
C LYS A 290 37.85 -10.41 15.84
N LEU A 291 38.04 -9.72 14.71
CA LEU A 291 37.39 -8.45 14.45
C LEU A 291 35.88 -8.66 14.35
N ARG A 292 35.14 -8.13 15.32
CA ARG A 292 33.67 -8.15 15.32
C ARG A 292 33.20 -7.10 14.32
N LEU A 293 32.75 -7.55 13.16
CA LEU A 293 32.15 -6.68 12.15
C LEU A 293 30.74 -6.30 12.58
N PRO A 294 30.40 -5.00 12.64
CA PRO A 294 29.02 -4.56 12.75
C PRO A 294 28.19 -5.01 11.55
N GLU A 295 26.89 -5.23 11.76
CA GLU A 295 25.95 -5.55 10.68
C GLU A 295 25.94 -4.45 9.60
N GLU A 296 25.80 -4.84 8.34
CA GLU A 296 25.79 -3.90 7.19
C GLU A 296 24.57 -2.98 7.18
N PHE A 297 23.47 -3.37 7.84
CA PHE A 297 22.27 -2.55 7.91
C PHE A 297 22.37 -1.52 9.02
N PRO A 298 21.99 -0.24 8.77
CA PRO A 298 22.02 0.79 9.79
C PRO A 298 21.06 0.40 10.92
N PRO A 299 21.58 0.12 12.13
CA PRO A 299 20.71 -0.30 13.22
C PRO A 299 19.85 0.88 13.68
N GLN A 300 18.58 0.58 13.98
CA GLN A 300 17.65 1.50 14.59
C GLN A 300 17.51 1.18 16.08
N PHE A 301 17.69 2.20 16.91
CA PHE A 301 17.53 2.10 18.35
C PHE A 301 16.40 3.00 18.84
N THR A 302 15.74 2.59 19.92
CA THR A 302 14.68 3.37 20.55
C THR A 302 14.90 3.39 22.06
N TYR A 303 14.95 4.58 22.63
CA TYR A 303 15.21 4.81 24.05
C TYR A 303 14.12 5.67 24.65
N GLU A 304 13.73 5.37 25.88
CA GLU A 304 12.87 6.23 26.69
C GLU A 304 13.69 6.71 27.89
N ILE A 305 13.86 8.03 27.98
CA ILE A 305 14.76 8.65 28.96
C ILE A 305 13.95 9.59 29.85
N GLU A 306 14.01 9.34 31.15
CA GLU A 306 13.48 10.24 32.17
C GLU A 306 14.41 11.46 32.35
N CYS A 307 13.85 12.65 32.15
CA CYS A 307 14.56 13.93 32.20
C CYS A 307 13.92 14.86 33.24
N THR A 308 14.75 15.56 34.02
CA THR A 308 14.29 16.61 34.92
C THR A 308 14.34 17.96 34.19
N ILE A 309 13.31 18.79 34.38
CA ILE A 309 13.19 20.13 33.81
C ILE A 309 13.04 21.17 34.93
N LYS A 310 13.26 22.45 34.64
CA LYS A 310 13.41 23.51 35.64
C LYS A 310 12.21 23.69 36.60
N ASP A 311 11.00 23.50 36.10
CA ASP A 311 9.73 23.83 36.79
C ASP A 311 8.84 22.61 37.09
N SER A 312 9.34 21.39 36.85
CA SER A 312 8.65 20.14 37.24
C SER A 312 9.39 19.44 38.37
N ARG A 313 8.63 18.90 39.34
CA ARG A 313 9.17 18.02 40.38
C ARG A 313 9.32 16.58 39.90
N ASP A 314 8.44 16.17 38.99
CA ASP A 314 8.42 14.83 38.43
C ASP A 314 9.17 14.82 37.10
N PRO A 315 9.97 13.77 36.81
CA PRO A 315 10.67 13.65 35.55
C PRO A 315 9.70 13.47 34.39
N ILE A 316 10.05 14.02 33.24
CA ILE A 316 9.32 13.83 31.98
C ILE A 316 9.98 12.70 31.19
N GLY A 317 9.18 11.83 30.58
CA GLY A 317 9.69 10.81 29.66
C GLY A 317 9.97 11.43 28.29
N VAL A 318 11.12 11.14 27.69
CA VAL A 318 11.44 11.57 26.32
C VAL A 318 11.91 10.37 25.51
N LYS A 319 11.14 10.07 24.47
CA LYS A 319 11.41 8.98 23.54
C LYS A 319 12.35 9.46 22.43
N HIS A 320 13.42 8.72 22.22
CA HIS A 320 14.40 8.97 21.18
C HIS A 320 14.41 7.79 20.23
N THR A 321 14.36 8.06 18.93
CA THR A 321 14.56 7.04 17.89
C THR A 321 15.75 7.45 17.05
N VAL A 322 16.77 6.60 16.99
CA VAL A 322 18.05 6.91 16.35
C VAL A 322 18.39 5.87 15.30
N LEU A 323 18.77 6.35 14.12
CA LEU A 323 19.31 5.53 13.04
C LEU A 323 20.77 5.91 12.83
N VAL A 324 21.68 4.94 13.00
CA VAL A 324 23.13 5.17 12.91
C VAL A 324 23.73 4.41 11.74
N ASN A 325 24.82 4.93 11.19
CA ASN A 325 25.57 4.33 10.09
C ASN A 325 27.05 4.23 10.45
N LEU A 326 27.67 3.09 10.19
CA LEU A 326 29.11 2.93 10.37
C LEU A 326 29.83 3.56 9.18
N ASP A 327 30.62 4.60 9.44
CA ASP A 327 31.43 5.27 8.42
C ASP A 327 32.92 4.92 8.55
N ASP A 328 33.38 4.60 9.76
CA ASP A 328 34.80 4.34 10.05
C ASP A 328 34.97 3.24 11.11
N LEU A 329 35.31 2.04 10.64
CA LEU A 329 35.52 0.87 11.49
C LEU A 329 36.80 0.99 12.36
N GLY A 330 37.81 1.72 11.89
CA GLY A 330 39.06 1.91 12.63
C GLY A 330 38.83 2.71 13.90
N LYS A 331 38.08 3.82 13.81
CA LYS A 331 37.68 4.62 14.98
C LYS A 331 36.82 3.82 15.96
N TYR A 332 35.85 3.06 15.46
CA TYR A 332 34.98 2.25 16.32
C TYR A 332 35.78 1.23 17.12
N THR A 333 36.72 0.56 16.46
CA THR A 333 37.54 -0.47 17.11
C THR A 333 38.51 0.15 18.13
N LYS A 334 39.05 1.33 17.84
CA LYS A 334 39.90 2.10 18.78
C LYS A 334 39.14 2.64 19.99
N ALA A 335 37.85 2.95 19.82
CA ALA A 335 37.00 3.43 20.92
C ALA A 335 36.75 2.34 21.98
N LYS A 336 37.02 1.06 21.68
CA LYS A 336 36.86 -0.09 22.60
C LYS A 336 35.46 -0.15 23.22
N ILE A 337 34.44 0.09 22.41
CA ILE A 337 33.05 0.02 22.83
C ILE A 337 32.59 -1.44 22.79
N ASP A 338 32.24 -1.99 23.95
CA ASP A 338 31.77 -3.38 24.05
C ASP A 338 30.39 -3.57 23.38
N ASN A 339 29.51 -2.58 23.53
CA ASN A 339 28.14 -2.60 23.01
C ASN A 339 27.69 -1.19 22.58
N LEU A 340 27.41 -1.03 21.27
CA LEU A 340 26.97 0.23 20.67
C LEU A 340 25.65 0.74 21.27
N ASP A 341 24.69 -0.14 21.54
CA ASP A 341 23.38 0.21 22.11
C ASP A 341 23.54 0.82 23.51
N THR A 342 24.35 0.18 24.36
CA THR A 342 24.62 0.68 25.72
C THR A 342 25.35 2.02 25.70
N TRP A 343 26.33 2.18 24.81
CA TRP A 343 27.05 3.43 24.64
C TRP A 343 26.12 4.55 24.12
N LEU A 344 25.29 4.25 23.12
CA LEU A 344 24.39 5.22 22.50
C LEU A 344 23.29 5.66 23.49
N ASN A 345 22.71 4.73 24.24
CA ASN A 345 21.75 5.03 25.32
C ASN A 345 22.37 5.97 26.38
N GLY A 346 23.59 5.66 26.85
CA GLY A 346 24.30 6.49 27.83
C GLY A 346 24.60 7.90 27.31
N THR A 347 25.03 8.00 26.05
CA THR A 347 25.35 9.27 25.38
C THR A 347 24.10 10.14 25.19
N ILE A 348 23.02 9.57 24.64
CA ILE A 348 21.75 10.30 24.45
C ILE A 348 21.18 10.72 25.80
N LYS A 349 21.15 9.81 26.80
CA LYS A 349 20.68 10.13 28.15
C LYS A 349 21.40 11.34 28.73
N ARG A 350 22.73 11.35 28.70
CA ARG A 350 23.55 12.45 29.22
C ARG A 350 23.27 13.76 28.49
N ILE A 351 23.25 13.73 27.15
CA ILE A 351 23.04 14.93 26.32
C ILE A 351 21.63 15.49 26.53
N THR A 352 20.60 14.65 26.43
CA THR A 352 19.21 15.08 26.59
C THR A 352 18.95 15.63 27.98
N GLN A 353 19.45 14.98 29.04
CA GLN A 353 19.31 15.48 30.41
C GLN A 353 20.00 16.84 30.58
N ALA A 354 21.19 17.04 30.01
CA ALA A 354 21.88 18.33 30.06
C ALA A 354 21.13 19.43 29.30
N THR A 355 20.61 19.12 28.10
CA THR A 355 19.88 20.08 27.27
C THR A 355 18.54 20.50 27.90
N LEU A 356 17.83 19.58 28.55
CA LEU A 356 16.49 19.84 29.10
C LEU A 356 16.51 20.42 30.52
N LEU A 357 17.61 20.29 31.27
CA LEU A 357 17.69 20.71 32.68
C LEU A 357 17.31 22.18 32.90
N GLU A 358 17.69 23.07 31.99
CA GLU A 358 17.45 24.51 32.12
C GLU A 358 16.15 24.99 31.44
N LYS A 359 15.45 24.10 30.71
CA LYS A 359 14.23 24.43 29.97
C LYS A 359 13.02 24.31 30.90
N SER A 360 12.02 25.17 30.70
CA SER A 360 10.71 25.03 31.37
C SER A 360 9.80 24.05 30.61
N TYR A 361 8.77 23.53 31.26
CA TYR A 361 7.78 22.64 30.65
C TYR A 361 7.15 23.27 29.41
N ALA A 362 6.78 24.55 29.51
CA ALA A 362 6.23 25.30 28.38
C ALA A 362 7.24 25.42 27.23
N ASP A 363 8.52 25.69 27.52
CA ASP A 363 9.54 25.81 26.47
C ASP A 363 9.76 24.47 25.75
N VAL A 364 9.78 23.35 26.50
CA VAL A 364 9.91 22.00 25.94
C VAL A 364 8.72 21.67 25.04
N VAL A 365 7.49 21.93 25.50
CA VAL A 365 6.28 21.65 24.72
C VAL A 365 6.19 22.54 23.48
N LEU A 366 6.52 23.83 23.58
CA LEU A 366 6.43 24.76 22.46
C LEU A 366 7.51 24.49 21.40
N ASP A 367 8.77 24.32 21.81
CA ASP A 367 9.87 24.15 20.86
C ASP A 367 9.81 22.78 20.16
N LEU A 368 9.54 21.69 20.89
CA LEU A 368 9.43 20.35 20.27
C LEU A 368 8.18 20.20 19.40
N ASN A 369 7.20 21.11 19.52
CA ASN A 369 6.05 21.16 18.61
C ASN A 369 6.26 22.00 17.35
N THR A 370 7.36 22.74 17.27
CA THR A 370 7.70 23.62 16.16
C THR A 370 8.67 22.91 15.22
N GLU A 371 8.46 23.02 13.91
CA GLU A 371 9.44 22.55 12.91
C GLU A 371 10.14 23.77 12.27
N PRO A 372 11.48 23.90 12.39
CA PRO A 372 12.42 23.03 13.09
C PRO A 372 12.54 23.31 14.60
N SER A 373 12.62 22.27 15.43
CA SER A 373 12.83 22.37 16.88
C SER A 373 14.30 22.64 17.22
N LYS A 374 14.56 23.67 18.03
CA LYS A 374 15.91 24.02 18.48
C LYS A 374 16.47 22.98 19.44
N ILE A 375 15.66 22.47 20.36
CA ILE A 375 16.04 21.42 21.32
C ILE A 375 16.45 20.16 20.56
N THR A 376 15.67 19.76 19.54
CA THR A 376 16.01 18.61 18.70
C THR A 376 17.32 18.81 17.97
N GLN A 377 17.58 20.01 17.44
CA GLN A 377 18.83 20.34 16.77
C GLN A 377 20.03 20.35 17.72
N GLU A 378 19.88 20.91 18.93
CA GLU A 378 20.90 20.91 19.98
C GLU A 378 21.31 19.48 20.36
N ILE A 379 20.32 18.62 20.65
CA ILE A 379 20.55 17.21 20.97
C ILE A 379 21.19 16.49 19.78
N ARG A 380 20.65 16.67 18.57
CA ARG A 380 21.17 16.05 17.35
C ARG A 380 22.62 16.40 17.10
N TYR A 381 22.96 17.68 17.17
CA TYR A 381 24.31 18.15 16.93
C TYR A 381 25.29 17.53 17.95
N ALA A 382 24.95 17.54 19.24
CA ALA A 382 25.79 16.96 20.27
C ALA A 382 25.97 15.43 20.10
N VAL A 383 24.90 14.70 19.80
CA VAL A 383 24.96 13.25 19.55
C VAL A 383 25.78 12.94 18.29
N GLU A 384 25.63 13.74 17.23
CA GLU A 384 26.43 13.59 16.01
C GLU A 384 27.93 13.79 16.23
N GLN A 385 28.34 14.74 17.08
CA GLN A 385 29.76 14.93 17.39
C GLN A 385 30.35 13.73 18.13
N GLU A 386 29.64 13.21 19.13
CA GLU A 386 30.05 12.03 19.89
C GLU A 386 30.08 10.79 18.98
N ALA A 387 29.06 10.59 18.13
CA ALA A 387 29.00 9.48 17.18
C ALA A 387 30.17 9.54 16.18
N LYS A 388 30.50 10.71 15.65
CA LYS A 388 31.65 10.89 14.73
C LYS A 388 32.98 10.55 15.38
N SER A 389 33.12 10.78 16.69
CA SER A 389 34.34 10.44 17.43
C SER A 389 34.61 8.94 17.46
N ILE A 390 33.55 8.12 17.39
CA ILE A 390 33.62 6.66 17.41
C ILE A 390 33.45 6.04 16.02
N GLY A 391 33.41 6.85 14.95
CA GLY A 391 33.29 6.36 13.56
C GLY A 391 31.88 6.08 13.06
N TYR A 392 30.85 6.58 13.74
CA TYR A 392 29.46 6.51 13.30
C TYR A 392 28.92 7.87 12.84
N SER A 393 27.97 7.86 11.92
CA SER A 393 27.12 9.02 11.60
C SER A 393 25.67 8.76 12.01
N ILE A 394 24.96 9.82 12.40
CA ILE A 394 23.53 9.78 12.68
C ILE A 394 22.78 10.13 11.40
N LYS A 395 22.08 9.14 10.82
CA LYS A 395 21.22 9.37 9.65
C LYS A 395 19.93 10.08 10.06
N HIS A 396 19.36 9.65 11.19
CA HIS A 396 18.10 10.18 11.68
C HIS A 396 18.06 10.17 13.21
N LEU A 397 17.53 11.24 13.80
CA LEU A 397 17.24 11.35 15.22
C LEU A 397 15.88 12.01 15.40
N MET A 398 14.94 11.28 16.00
CA MET A 398 13.66 11.83 16.46
C MET A 398 13.69 11.97 17.97
N VAL A 399 13.16 13.09 18.45
CA VAL A 399 12.98 13.38 19.88
C VAL A 399 11.52 13.69 20.09
N ILE A 400 10.80 12.80 20.78
CA ILE A 400 9.36 12.95 21.05
C ILE A 400 9.17 12.89 22.58
N PRO A 401 8.69 13.96 23.20
CA PRO A 401 8.39 13.96 24.62
C PRO A 401 7.09 13.19 24.88
N ASN A 402 7.07 12.38 25.93
CA ASN A 402 5.91 11.64 26.41
C ASN A 402 5.11 12.55 27.37
N LEU A 403 4.34 13.48 26.81
CA LEU A 403 3.57 14.49 27.55
C LEU A 403 2.16 14.64 26.97
N GLU A 404 1.16 14.86 27.84
CA GLU A 404 -0.26 15.05 27.48
C GLU A 404 -0.49 16.00 26.29
N PRO A 405 0.18 17.17 26.17
CA PRO A 405 0.00 18.06 25.02
C PRO A 405 0.30 17.42 23.66
N PHE A 406 1.26 16.48 23.60
CA PHE A 406 1.61 15.79 22.35
C PHE A 406 0.59 14.72 21.98
N ASP A 407 0.05 14.02 22.98
CA ASP A 407 -1.08 13.09 22.79
C ASP A 407 -2.31 13.83 22.26
N LEU A 408 -2.62 15.01 22.83
CA LEU A 408 -3.74 15.85 22.40
C LEU A 408 -3.56 16.38 20.97
N LYS A 409 -2.32 16.64 20.52
CA LYS A 409 -2.04 17.03 19.13
C LYS A 409 -2.31 15.87 18.16
N LEU A 410 -1.86 14.67 18.51
CA LEU A 410 -1.95 13.48 17.67
C LEU A 410 -3.39 12.94 17.59
N GLN A 411 -4.07 12.86 18.72
CA GLN A 411 -5.40 12.25 18.84
C GLN A 411 -6.54 13.28 18.69
N GLY A 412 -6.27 14.55 18.91
CA GLY A 412 -7.29 15.59 19.06
C GLY A 412 -7.93 15.56 20.46
N ILE A 413 -8.79 16.54 20.72
CA ILE A 413 -9.62 16.59 21.93
C ILE A 413 -10.95 15.94 21.58
N SER A 414 -11.36 14.95 22.37
CA SER A 414 -12.70 14.37 22.28
C SER A 414 -13.16 13.96 23.68
N PHE A 415 -14.29 14.52 24.13
CA PHE A 415 -14.92 14.09 25.37
C PHE A 415 -16.43 14.25 25.31
N GLU A 416 -17.10 13.52 26.20
CA GLU A 416 -18.54 13.56 26.42
C GLU A 416 -18.76 13.88 27.90
N GLN A 417 -19.67 14.82 28.19
CA GLN A 417 -20.02 15.19 29.55
C GLN A 417 -21.53 15.30 29.71
N GLU A 418 -22.05 14.61 30.71
CA GLU A 418 -23.44 14.70 31.14
C GLU A 418 -23.52 15.51 32.42
N GLU A 419 -24.35 16.56 32.41
CA GLU A 419 -24.53 17.41 33.57
C GLU A 419 -25.98 17.91 33.68
N VAL A 420 -26.36 18.31 34.89
CA VAL A 420 -27.69 18.84 35.20
C VAL A 420 -27.58 20.34 35.43
N PHE A 421 -28.37 21.10 34.69
CA PHE A 421 -28.36 22.56 34.74
C PHE A 421 -29.66 23.12 35.34
N GLU A 422 -29.57 24.34 35.86
CA GLU A 422 -30.72 25.11 36.32
C GLU A 422 -31.12 26.10 35.22
N THR A 423 -32.39 26.09 34.83
CA THR A 423 -32.94 27.07 33.85
C THR A 423 -33.21 28.42 34.52
N LYS A 424 -33.75 29.38 33.77
CA LYS A 424 -34.18 30.69 34.29
C LYS A 424 -35.22 30.61 35.40
N ASP A 425 -36.05 29.55 35.44
CA ASP A 425 -36.89 29.26 36.61
C ASP A 425 -36.09 28.39 37.60
N PRO A 426 -35.70 28.91 38.79
CA PRO A 426 -34.90 28.18 39.76
C PRO A 426 -35.62 26.97 40.38
N ARG A 427 -36.93 26.82 40.13
CA ARG A 427 -37.71 25.65 40.53
C ARG A 427 -37.52 24.46 39.57
N ILE A 428 -36.81 24.64 38.45
CA ILE A 428 -36.50 23.61 37.46
C ILE A 428 -34.99 23.38 37.45
N LYS A 429 -34.58 22.29 38.09
CA LYS A 429 -33.19 21.90 38.32
C LYS A 429 -32.83 20.56 37.66
N ASP A 430 -33.58 20.16 36.65
CA ASP A 430 -33.47 18.86 35.97
C ASP A 430 -33.28 19.01 34.45
N ALA A 431 -32.73 20.14 34.01
CA ALA A 431 -32.31 20.33 32.62
C ALA A 431 -31.04 19.50 32.36
N LYS A 432 -31.24 18.22 32.05
CA LYS A 432 -30.17 17.28 31.76
C LYS A 432 -29.66 17.48 30.32
N LEU A 433 -28.37 17.74 30.20
CA LEU A 433 -27.72 17.96 28.93
C LEU A 433 -26.47 17.11 28.85
N ASN A 434 -26.28 16.49 27.69
CA ASN A 434 -25.06 15.82 27.32
C ASN A 434 -24.38 16.62 26.21
N ILE A 435 -23.13 17.03 26.42
CA ILE A 435 -22.35 17.79 25.44
C ILE A 435 -21.19 16.92 24.98
N VAL A 436 -21.19 16.58 23.70
CA VAL A 436 -20.03 15.96 23.04
C VAL A 436 -19.21 17.06 22.39
N VAL A 437 -17.92 17.13 22.71
CA VAL A 437 -16.99 18.10 22.14
C VAL A 437 -15.87 17.36 21.44
N ARG A 438 -15.63 17.73 20.18
CA ARG A 438 -14.47 17.30 19.40
C ARG A 438 -13.76 18.52 18.85
N ALA A 439 -12.46 18.62 19.03
CA ALA A 439 -11.67 19.76 18.59
C ALA A 439 -10.22 19.39 18.36
N LYS A 440 -9.46 20.27 17.70
CA LYS A 440 -8.00 20.15 17.56
C LYS A 440 -7.29 21.39 18.09
N ILE A 441 -6.15 21.16 18.74
CA ILE A 441 -5.21 22.23 19.11
C ILE A 441 -4.20 22.38 17.98
N ASN A 442 -4.29 23.47 17.22
CA ASN A 442 -3.30 23.78 16.19
C ASN A 442 -2.16 24.65 16.70
N ASN A 443 -2.42 25.53 17.68
CA ASN A 443 -1.43 26.46 18.20
C ASN A 443 -1.25 26.34 19.73
N PHE A 444 -0.16 25.70 20.15
CA PHE A 444 0.22 25.56 21.55
C PHE A 444 0.64 26.89 22.21
N GLU A 445 0.99 27.92 21.44
CA GLU A 445 1.34 29.23 22.01
C GLU A 445 0.16 29.90 22.71
N ARG A 446 -1.06 29.72 22.18
CA ARG A 446 -2.29 30.29 22.78
C ARG A 446 -2.61 29.66 24.14
N ILE A 447 -2.18 28.42 24.36
CA ILE A 447 -2.37 27.71 25.63
C ILE A 447 -1.14 27.75 26.53
N LYS A 448 -0.14 28.60 26.24
CA LYS A 448 1.09 28.71 27.04
C LYS A 448 0.85 28.90 28.54
N ALA A 449 -0.20 29.63 28.92
CA ALA A 449 -0.57 29.84 30.32
C ALA A 449 -1.05 28.56 31.03
N TYR A 450 -1.56 27.59 30.27
CA TYR A 450 -2.05 26.29 30.75
C TYR A 450 -1.01 25.17 30.60
N LEU A 451 0.12 25.43 29.92
CA LEU A 451 1.24 24.48 29.79
C LEU A 451 2.02 24.40 31.11
N ASN A 452 1.46 23.70 32.09
CA ASN A 452 2.07 23.46 33.39
C ASN A 452 1.92 21.98 33.77
N PRO A 453 2.95 21.33 34.36
CA PRO A 453 2.86 19.94 34.81
C PRO A 453 1.69 19.62 35.74
N ARG A 454 1.15 20.63 36.45
CA ARG A 454 0.05 20.47 37.42
C ARG A 454 -1.33 20.72 36.83
N ILE A 455 -1.43 21.30 35.65
CA ILE A 455 -2.70 21.67 35.02
C ILE A 455 -2.97 20.68 33.88
N LYS A 456 -4.06 19.93 33.99
CA LYS A 456 -4.54 19.09 32.90
C LYS A 456 -5.39 19.93 31.96
N ILE A 457 -4.95 20.09 30.73
CA ILE A 457 -5.59 20.96 29.74
C ILE A 457 -7.01 20.47 29.45
N LEU A 458 -7.20 19.14 29.38
CA LEU A 458 -8.51 18.54 29.15
C LEU A 458 -9.53 18.91 30.24
N ASP A 459 -9.10 18.95 31.50
CA ASP A 459 -9.99 19.26 32.63
C ASP A 459 -10.40 20.74 32.65
N GLU A 460 -9.48 21.63 32.25
CA GLU A 460 -9.78 23.07 32.11
C GLU A 460 -10.74 23.36 30.94
N ILE A 461 -10.60 22.63 29.84
CA ILE A 461 -11.53 22.71 28.71
C ILE A 461 -12.92 22.24 29.16
N LYS A 462 -13.04 21.08 29.81
CA LYS A 462 -14.31 20.56 30.36
C LYS A 462 -14.96 21.57 31.28
N ARG A 463 -14.20 22.15 32.21
CA ARG A 463 -14.69 23.19 33.12
C ARG A 463 -15.25 24.39 32.37
N THR A 464 -14.53 24.88 31.35
CA THR A 464 -14.97 26.02 30.54
C THR A 464 -16.28 25.73 29.80
N VAL A 465 -16.41 24.53 29.22
CA VAL A 465 -17.65 24.11 28.54
C VAL A 465 -18.82 24.05 29.52
N THR A 466 -18.62 23.45 30.69
CA THR A 466 -19.64 23.36 31.75
C THR A 466 -20.06 24.75 32.25
N GLU A 467 -19.12 25.66 32.52
CA GLU A 467 -19.44 27.01 32.99
C GLU A 467 -20.21 27.81 31.94
N CYS A 468 -19.80 27.69 30.68
CA CYS A 468 -20.48 28.32 29.54
C CYS A 468 -21.92 27.81 29.38
N ALA A 469 -22.10 26.48 29.36
CA ALA A 469 -23.43 25.86 29.28
C ALA A 469 -24.30 26.25 30.47
N ARG A 470 -23.75 26.29 31.69
CA ARG A 470 -24.48 26.71 32.89
C ARG A 470 -24.95 28.15 32.81
N PHE A 471 -24.08 29.07 32.39
CA PHE A 471 -24.43 30.48 32.24
C PHE A 471 -25.55 30.68 31.21
N LEU A 472 -25.44 30.00 30.06
CA LEU A 472 -26.41 30.13 28.97
C LEU A 472 -27.77 29.50 29.35
N ILE A 473 -27.78 28.29 29.90
CA ILE A 473 -29.03 27.59 30.30
C ILE A 473 -29.76 28.35 31.43
N HIS A 474 -29.02 28.96 32.35
CA HIS A 474 -29.62 29.78 33.40
C HIS A 474 -30.38 31.00 32.85
N GLY A 475 -30.03 31.49 31.66
CA GLY A 475 -30.76 32.56 30.97
C GLY A 475 -31.97 32.08 30.15
N ILE A 476 -32.10 30.77 29.91
CA ILE A 476 -33.13 30.20 29.03
C ILE A 476 -34.42 29.90 29.80
N ASP A 477 -35.55 30.34 29.24
CA ASP A 477 -36.87 29.96 29.73
C ASP A 477 -37.09 28.44 29.57
N PRO A 478 -37.61 27.74 30.60
CA PRO A 478 -37.72 26.28 30.59
C PRO A 478 -38.54 25.72 29.42
N GLU A 479 -39.59 26.44 29.01
CA GLU A 479 -40.42 26.08 27.84
C GLU A 479 -39.57 25.94 26.58
N ARG A 480 -38.68 26.92 26.36
CA ARG A 480 -37.76 26.94 25.23
C ARG A 480 -36.75 25.80 25.32
N PHE A 481 -36.22 25.51 26.51
CA PHE A 481 -35.30 24.38 26.71
C PHE A 481 -35.96 23.05 26.36
N TYR A 482 -37.18 22.76 26.82
CA TYR A 482 -37.81 21.44 26.64
C TYR A 482 -38.57 21.27 25.32
N LEU A 483 -39.13 22.32 24.75
CA LEU A 483 -39.94 22.24 23.52
C LEU A 483 -39.22 22.73 22.26
N ARG A 484 -38.21 23.59 22.42
CA ARG A 484 -37.50 24.26 21.31
C ARG A 484 -35.98 24.08 21.42
N PHE A 485 -35.54 22.90 21.86
CA PHE A 485 -34.12 22.60 21.98
C PHE A 485 -33.44 22.53 20.60
N TYR A 486 -34.12 21.89 19.64
CA TYR A 486 -33.71 21.72 18.25
C TYR A 486 -34.50 22.65 17.31
N PRO A 487 -34.00 22.92 16.09
CA PRO A 487 -34.72 23.70 15.09
C PRO A 487 -36.08 23.04 14.79
N SER A 488 -37.15 23.84 14.71
CA SER A 488 -38.46 23.34 14.29
C SER A 488 -38.60 23.41 12.77
N ASP A 489 -38.97 22.30 12.13
CA ASP A 489 -39.25 22.20 10.68
C ASP A 489 -40.60 22.80 10.27
N ARG A 490 -41.26 23.58 11.15
CA ARG A 490 -42.59 24.16 10.88
C ARG A 490 -42.46 25.31 9.88
N PRO A 491 -43.01 25.19 8.65
CA PRO A 491 -42.92 26.24 7.66
C PRO A 491 -43.76 27.45 8.09
N GLY A 492 -43.10 28.57 8.43
CA GLY A 492 -43.74 29.86 8.67
C GLY A 492 -43.45 30.54 10.02
N GLU A 493 -42.79 29.88 10.98
CA GLU A 493 -42.31 30.55 12.20
C GLU A 493 -40.97 31.24 11.95
N VAL A 494 -40.89 32.54 12.23
CA VAL A 494 -39.64 33.30 12.17
C VAL A 494 -38.69 32.73 13.21
N SER A 495 -37.58 32.18 12.72
CA SER A 495 -36.59 31.39 13.45
C SER A 495 -35.97 32.17 14.61
N GLU A 496 -36.45 31.95 15.83
CA GLU A 496 -35.57 32.02 17.00
C GLU A 496 -34.46 30.99 16.81
N VAL A 497 -33.22 31.34 17.16
CA VAL A 497 -32.09 30.40 17.13
C VAL A 497 -32.40 29.25 18.10
N SER A 498 -32.10 28.00 17.74
CA SER A 498 -32.37 26.88 18.66
C SER A 498 -31.43 26.94 19.86
N VAL A 499 -31.84 26.39 21.00
CA VAL A 499 -30.97 26.32 22.20
C VAL A 499 -29.68 25.53 21.89
N ALA A 500 -29.79 24.48 21.08
CA ALA A 500 -28.65 23.70 20.61
C ALA A 500 -27.64 24.56 19.80
N ASP A 501 -28.14 25.42 18.90
CA ASP A 501 -27.27 26.29 18.09
C ASP A 501 -26.63 27.41 18.92
N GLU A 502 -27.36 28.00 19.87
CA GLU A 502 -26.81 29.00 20.81
C GLU A 502 -25.69 28.40 21.67
N LEU A 503 -25.90 27.21 22.22
CA LEU A 503 -24.87 26.47 22.97
C LEU A 503 -23.65 26.18 22.09
N THR A 504 -23.89 25.72 20.86
CA THR A 504 -22.81 25.41 19.91
C THR A 504 -21.98 26.65 19.58
N MET A 505 -22.62 27.78 19.33
CA MET A 505 -21.95 29.05 18.98
C MET A 505 -21.14 29.60 20.16
N GLU A 506 -21.75 29.74 21.34
CA GLU A 506 -21.09 30.35 22.50
C GLU A 506 -19.93 29.49 23.01
N ILE A 507 -20.13 28.17 23.11
CA ILE A 507 -19.07 27.26 23.55
C ILE A 507 -17.93 27.26 22.52
N SER A 508 -18.23 27.22 21.22
CA SER A 508 -17.20 27.27 20.16
C SER A 508 -16.39 28.56 20.24
N GLN A 509 -17.05 29.71 20.45
CA GLN A 509 -16.38 31.00 20.58
C GLN A 509 -15.45 31.03 21.80
N GLN A 510 -15.93 30.62 22.98
CA GLN A 510 -15.12 30.57 24.21
C GLN A 510 -13.90 29.65 24.06
N LEU A 511 -14.09 28.48 23.44
CA LEU A 511 -13.03 27.52 23.18
C LEU A 511 -11.99 28.04 22.18
N GLN A 512 -12.42 28.79 21.16
CA GLN A 512 -11.53 29.43 20.20
C GLN A 512 -10.75 30.60 20.81
N GLU A 513 -11.40 31.43 21.62
CA GLU A 513 -10.79 32.61 22.26
C GLU A 513 -9.78 32.23 23.35
N LYS A 514 -10.15 31.33 24.27
CA LYS A 514 -9.31 30.96 25.42
C LYS A 514 -8.22 29.95 25.08
N PHE A 515 -8.52 28.99 24.20
CA PHE A 515 -7.63 27.86 23.93
C PHE A 515 -7.13 27.80 22.48
N GLY A 516 -7.64 28.66 21.58
CA GLY A 516 -7.22 28.64 20.17
C GLY A 516 -7.60 27.36 19.44
N LEU A 517 -8.72 26.72 19.84
CA LEU A 517 -9.18 25.48 19.22
C LEU A 517 -9.74 25.71 17.82
N GLU A 518 -9.51 24.74 16.94
CA GLU A 518 -10.01 24.73 15.56
C GLU A 518 -10.70 23.39 15.25
N ASN A 519 -11.51 23.36 14.19
CA ASN A 519 -12.38 22.21 13.84
C ASN A 519 -13.24 21.76 15.03
N ILE A 520 -13.85 22.74 15.71
CA ILE A 520 -14.68 22.50 16.88
C ILE A 520 -16.04 21.96 16.41
N GLU A 521 -16.34 20.72 16.77
CA GLU A 521 -17.64 20.09 16.63
C GLU A 521 -18.24 19.93 18.03
N ILE A 522 -19.36 20.60 18.27
CA ILE A 522 -20.10 20.54 19.53
C ILE A 522 -21.47 19.98 19.23
N ILE A 523 -21.84 18.91 19.93
CA ILE A 523 -23.13 18.25 19.76
C ILE A 523 -23.84 18.27 21.13
N PRO A 524 -24.67 19.30 21.39
CA PRO A 524 -25.51 19.32 22.57
C PRO A 524 -26.72 18.38 22.37
N LYS A 525 -26.94 17.49 23.33
CA LYS A 525 -28.03 16.51 23.34
C LYS A 525 -28.84 16.67 24.62
N GLN A 526 -30.06 17.17 24.47
CA GLN A 526 -31.02 17.15 25.55
C GLN A 526 -31.31 15.69 25.94
N GLN A 527 -31.12 15.37 27.21
CA GLN A 527 -31.44 14.04 27.73
C GLN A 527 -32.92 13.97 28.13
N GLU A 528 -33.47 12.76 28.10
CA GLU A 528 -34.85 12.53 28.50
C GLU A 528 -35.04 12.90 29.97
N SER A 529 -35.80 13.98 30.20
CA SER A 529 -36.37 14.28 31.52
C SER A 529 -37.72 13.58 31.66
N ARG A 530 -38.20 13.44 32.90
CA ARG A 530 -39.55 12.94 33.17
C ARG A 530 -40.61 13.73 32.40
N LEU A 531 -40.42 15.04 32.23
CA LEU A 531 -41.33 15.93 31.50
C LEU A 531 -41.34 15.65 29.99
N VAL A 532 -40.17 15.47 29.39
CA VAL A 532 -40.04 15.14 27.96
C VAL A 532 -40.65 13.77 27.67
N LYS A 533 -40.37 12.78 28.52
CA LYS A 533 -40.95 11.44 28.39
C LYS A 533 -42.48 11.46 28.51
N ARG A 534 -43.03 12.13 29.54
CA ARG A 534 -44.48 12.34 29.70
C ARG A 534 -45.10 12.97 28.45
N TYR A 535 -44.49 14.02 27.91
CA TYR A 535 -44.99 14.69 26.71
C TYR A 535 -44.95 13.80 25.46
N LEU A 536 -43.83 13.11 25.21
CA LEU A 536 -43.70 12.19 24.07
C LEU A 536 -44.67 11.00 24.16
N ASP A 537 -44.91 10.48 25.36
CA ASP A 537 -45.84 9.37 25.58
C ASP A 537 -47.30 9.81 25.33
N LEU A 538 -47.66 11.06 25.67
CA LEU A 538 -48.97 11.63 25.33
C LEU A 538 -49.17 11.83 23.82
N LEU A 539 -48.10 12.17 23.08
CA LEU A 539 -48.15 12.36 21.62
C LEU A 539 -48.20 11.04 20.83
N LYS A 540 -47.54 9.98 21.33
CA LYS A 540 -47.48 8.66 20.67
C LYS A 540 -48.77 7.84 20.83
N GLY A 541 -49.74 8.30 21.62
CA GLY A 541 -50.97 7.59 21.91
C GLY A 541 -51.87 7.39 20.68
N ALA A 542 -52.47 6.20 20.57
CA ALA A 542 -53.58 5.97 19.65
C ALA A 542 -54.77 6.88 20.01
N PRO A 543 -55.69 7.18 19.07
CA PRO A 543 -56.92 7.91 19.37
C PRO A 543 -57.63 7.31 20.59
N HIS A 544 -57.95 8.14 21.58
CA HIS A 544 -58.60 7.72 22.81
C HIS A 544 -60.11 7.93 22.72
N ASP A 545 -60.86 6.85 22.84
CA ASP A 545 -62.31 6.89 22.75
C ASP A 545 -62.94 7.44 24.03
N PHE A 546 -63.95 8.28 23.85
CA PHE A 546 -64.79 8.81 24.91
C PHE A 546 -66.27 8.62 24.59
N LYS A 547 -67.06 8.53 25.66
CA LYS A 547 -68.50 8.31 25.60
C LYS A 547 -69.21 9.31 26.51
N VAL A 548 -70.17 10.07 25.98
CA VAL A 548 -70.95 11.05 26.74
C VAL A 548 -72.41 10.62 26.72
N ILE A 549 -73.00 10.43 27.90
CA ILE A 549 -74.41 10.10 28.06
C ILE A 549 -75.13 11.35 28.57
N THR A 550 -76.06 11.88 27.78
CA THR A 550 -76.84 13.07 28.14
C THR A 550 -77.96 12.74 29.12
N SER A 551 -78.58 13.78 29.69
CA SER A 551 -79.81 13.64 30.45
C SER A 551 -80.96 13.08 29.59
N PRO A 552 -81.93 12.35 30.18
CA PRO A 552 -82.94 11.61 29.42
C PRO A 552 -83.93 12.52 28.67
N ILE A 553 -84.23 12.19 27.42
CA ILE A 553 -85.10 12.99 26.54
C ILE A 553 -86.58 12.62 26.78
N GLY A 554 -87.32 13.44 27.53
CA GLY A 554 -88.78 13.30 27.73
C GLY A 554 -89.36 14.36 28.68
N GLU A 555 -90.66 14.66 28.58
CA GLU A 555 -91.33 15.58 29.52
C GLU A 555 -91.19 15.08 30.96
N GLY A 556 -90.62 15.92 31.84
CA GLY A 556 -90.41 15.59 33.25
C GLY A 556 -89.28 14.59 33.54
N GLY A 557 -88.34 14.35 32.60
CA GLY A 557 -87.12 13.56 32.86
C GLY A 557 -87.32 12.03 32.84
N LYS A 558 -88.48 11.54 32.36
CA LYS A 558 -88.81 10.10 32.23
C LYS A 558 -88.44 9.50 30.87
N GLY A 559 -87.45 10.08 30.18
CA GLY A 559 -87.02 9.68 28.84
C GLY A 559 -85.87 8.66 28.80
N GLU A 560 -85.37 8.38 27.61
CA GLU A 560 -84.11 7.65 27.42
C GLU A 560 -82.94 8.62 27.17
N ALA A 561 -81.78 8.31 27.75
CA ALA A 561 -80.57 9.09 27.57
C ALA A 561 -79.95 8.85 26.19
N VAL A 562 -79.40 9.90 25.58
CA VAL A 562 -78.70 9.81 24.30
C VAL A 562 -77.21 9.63 24.56
N GLU A 563 -76.62 8.69 23.82
CA GLU A 563 -75.21 8.39 23.90
C GLU A 563 -74.46 8.95 22.70
N PHE A 564 -73.38 9.65 22.98
CA PHE A 564 -72.43 10.18 22.01
C PHE A 564 -71.07 9.53 22.17
N THR A 565 -70.48 9.09 21.07
CA THR A 565 -69.14 8.52 21.02
C THR A 565 -68.23 9.33 20.10
N GLY A 566 -66.97 9.45 20.46
CA GLY A 566 -65.95 10.12 19.68
C GLY A 566 -64.55 9.75 20.17
N SER A 567 -63.54 10.15 19.45
CA SER A 567 -62.14 9.87 19.80
C SER A 567 -61.33 11.17 19.81
N PHE A 568 -60.35 11.29 20.69
CA PHE A 568 -59.45 12.44 20.73
C PHE A 568 -57.99 12.01 20.76
N ARG A 569 -57.08 12.89 20.35
CA ARG A 569 -55.63 12.75 20.53
C ARG A 569 -55.02 14.05 21.05
N VAL A 570 -53.90 13.94 21.75
CA VAL A 570 -53.08 15.10 22.12
C VAL A 570 -52.18 15.43 20.93
N VAL A 571 -52.14 16.70 20.54
CA VAL A 571 -51.41 17.16 19.35
C VAL A 571 -50.18 17.98 19.73
N ALA A 572 -50.30 18.82 20.75
CA ALA A 572 -49.22 19.68 21.21
C ALA A 572 -49.48 20.17 22.64
N ILE A 573 -48.49 20.83 23.24
CA ILE A 573 -48.71 21.76 24.35
C ILE A 573 -49.26 23.05 23.74
N ALA A 574 -50.34 23.58 24.31
CA ALA A 574 -50.96 24.79 23.82
C ALA A 574 -50.05 26.01 23.99
N GLU A 575 -50.25 27.04 23.17
CA GLU A 575 -49.57 28.32 23.30
C GLU A 575 -49.76 28.89 24.72
N HIS A 576 -48.66 29.18 25.42
CA HIS A 576 -48.63 29.56 26.85
C HIS A 576 -49.14 28.50 27.85
N GLY A 577 -49.38 27.26 27.40
CA GLY A 577 -49.87 26.14 28.21
C GLY A 577 -48.78 25.42 29.02
N TRP A 578 -47.49 25.69 28.75
CA TRP A 578 -46.36 25.00 29.37
C TRP A 578 -46.38 25.06 30.90
N GLY A 579 -46.65 26.24 31.47
CA GLY A 579 -46.73 26.43 32.91
C GLY A 579 -47.79 25.55 33.57
N THR A 580 -48.95 25.41 32.93
CA THR A 580 -50.07 24.58 33.39
C THR A 580 -49.77 23.09 33.23
N PHE A 581 -49.23 22.68 32.08
CA PHE A 581 -48.81 21.30 31.82
C PHE A 581 -47.81 20.79 32.86
N ARG A 582 -46.88 21.66 33.28
CA ARG A 582 -45.95 21.35 34.36
C ARG A 582 -46.66 21.16 35.71
N GLN A 583 -47.58 22.05 36.06
CA GLN A 583 -48.25 22.03 37.37
C GLN A 583 -49.14 20.81 37.59
N THR A 584 -49.75 20.27 36.52
CA THR A 584 -50.62 19.10 36.62
C THR A 584 -49.88 17.80 36.96
N ASN A 585 -48.56 17.74 36.71
CA ASN A 585 -47.60 16.72 37.14
C ASN A 585 -48.16 15.30 37.41
N TYR A 586 -48.70 14.65 36.38
CA TYR A 586 -49.11 13.25 36.47
C TYR A 586 -47.90 12.30 36.52
N GLU A 587 -48.05 11.15 37.21
CA GLU A 587 -47.02 10.10 37.28
C GLU A 587 -47.08 9.16 36.07
N SER A 588 -48.28 8.87 35.57
CA SER A 588 -48.51 8.04 34.39
C SER A 588 -49.25 8.82 33.29
N PRO A 589 -48.81 8.75 32.02
CA PRO A 589 -49.56 9.27 30.88
C PRO A 589 -50.97 8.68 30.77
N THR A 590 -51.18 7.42 31.20
CA THR A 590 -52.51 6.77 31.17
C THR A 590 -53.51 7.47 32.07
N ASP A 591 -53.08 7.87 33.26
CA ASP A 591 -53.93 8.49 34.28
C ASP A 591 -54.28 9.93 33.86
N GLU A 592 -53.33 10.59 33.21
CA GLU A 592 -53.54 11.90 32.60
C GLU A 592 -54.54 11.83 31.44
N ILE A 593 -54.43 10.84 30.55
CA ILE A 593 -55.39 10.62 29.47
C ILE A 593 -56.79 10.32 30.02
N GLU A 594 -56.90 9.53 31.09
CA GLU A 594 -58.19 9.24 31.74
C GLU A 594 -58.79 10.50 32.41
N ALA A 595 -57.96 11.33 33.03
CA ALA A 595 -58.37 12.61 33.60
C ALA A 595 -58.83 13.60 32.51
N ILE A 596 -58.09 13.70 31.39
CA ILE A 596 -58.47 14.48 30.21
C ILE A 596 -59.79 13.96 29.65
N LYS A 597 -59.95 12.64 29.48
CA LYS A 597 -61.18 12.00 29.01
C LYS A 597 -62.37 12.36 29.90
N LYS A 598 -62.23 12.23 31.23
CA LYS A 598 -63.30 12.57 32.18
C LYS A 598 -63.65 14.06 32.13
N THR A 599 -62.64 14.92 32.03
CA THR A 599 -62.84 16.38 31.93
C THR A 599 -63.52 16.73 30.63
N LEU A 600 -63.10 16.15 29.50
CA LEU A 600 -63.71 16.32 28.19
C LEU A 600 -65.16 15.84 28.18
N GLN A 601 -65.45 14.67 28.76
CA GLN A 601 -66.82 14.15 28.90
C GLN A 601 -67.68 15.10 29.74
N THR A 602 -67.13 15.65 30.82
CA THR A 602 -67.83 16.58 31.71
C THR A 602 -68.07 17.92 31.01
N ALA A 603 -67.08 18.45 30.30
CA ALA A 603 -67.17 19.68 29.50
C ALA A 603 -68.22 19.56 28.39
N ILE A 604 -68.18 18.45 27.64
CA ILE A 604 -69.17 18.17 26.58
C ILE A 604 -70.56 17.97 27.16
N LYS A 605 -70.70 17.41 28.38
CA LYS A 605 -72.01 17.18 29.01
C LYS A 605 -72.60 18.43 29.65
N TYR A 606 -71.81 19.12 30.47
CA TYR A 606 -72.26 20.16 31.41
C TYR A 606 -71.62 21.55 31.20
N GLY A 607 -70.67 21.68 30.27
CA GLY A 607 -69.94 22.93 30.03
C GLY A 607 -70.83 24.06 29.50
N LYS A 608 -70.26 25.24 29.22
CA LYS A 608 -71.02 26.43 28.77
C LYS A 608 -71.84 26.23 27.50
N SER A 609 -71.56 25.17 26.74
CA SER A 609 -72.33 24.72 25.57
C SER A 609 -72.64 23.22 25.64
N GLY A 610 -72.69 22.66 26.85
CA GLY A 610 -72.82 21.24 27.10
C GLY A 610 -74.15 20.67 26.61
N LEU A 611 -74.13 19.40 26.23
CA LEU A 611 -75.27 18.70 25.62
C LEU A 611 -76.51 18.66 26.52
N ASP A 612 -76.37 18.74 27.85
CA ASP A 612 -77.51 18.77 28.78
C ASP A 612 -78.19 20.15 28.87
N LEU A 613 -77.53 21.22 28.42
CA LEU A 613 -78.08 22.58 28.33
C LEU A 613 -78.77 22.84 26.98
N VAL A 614 -78.58 21.95 26.02
CA VAL A 614 -79.18 22.02 24.69
C VAL A 614 -80.61 21.48 24.75
N PRO A 615 -81.61 22.15 24.14
CA PRO A 615 -82.99 21.66 24.20
C PRO A 615 -83.11 20.25 23.63
N SER A 616 -83.95 19.41 24.23
CA SER A 616 -84.06 17.98 23.92
C SER A 616 -84.48 17.67 22.48
N SER A 617 -84.98 18.66 21.73
CA SER A 617 -85.27 18.59 20.29
C SER A 617 -84.01 18.62 19.41
N PHE A 618 -82.93 19.27 19.86
CA PHE A 618 -81.67 19.40 19.13
C PHE A 618 -80.77 18.16 19.29
N LEU A 619 -80.95 17.41 20.39
CA LEU A 619 -80.25 16.14 20.62
C LEU A 619 -80.71 14.99 19.69
N LYS A 620 -81.74 15.23 18.85
CA LYS A 620 -82.33 14.26 17.92
C LYS A 620 -81.72 14.29 16.51
N TYR A 621 -80.69 15.10 16.25
CA TYR A 621 -79.98 15.15 14.94
C TYR A 621 -80.90 15.35 13.72
N THR A 622 -81.98 16.12 13.86
CA THR A 622 -83.01 16.25 12.82
C THR A 622 -82.61 17.13 11.62
N ASN A 623 -81.49 17.88 11.65
CA ASN A 623 -80.99 18.71 10.53
C ASN A 623 -79.47 19.00 10.65
N GLN A 624 -78.78 19.20 9.52
CA GLN A 624 -77.35 19.52 9.39
C GLN A 624 -76.92 20.79 10.15
N GLU A 625 -77.79 21.78 10.29
CA GLU A 625 -77.49 23.01 11.06
C GLU A 625 -77.35 22.75 12.57
N ILE A 626 -78.12 21.78 13.10
CA ILE A 626 -78.07 21.36 14.50
C ILE A 626 -76.79 20.59 14.78
N ARG A 627 -76.36 19.73 13.84
CA ARG A 627 -75.09 19.02 13.90
C ARG A 627 -73.89 19.97 13.97
N MET A 628 -73.85 21.02 13.16
CA MET A 628 -72.76 22.02 13.20
C MET A 628 -72.71 22.78 14.54
N LYS A 629 -73.86 23.04 15.17
CA LYS A 629 -73.92 23.67 16.50
C LYS A 629 -73.38 22.74 17.60
N ILE A 630 -73.65 21.44 17.52
CA ILE A 630 -73.09 20.43 18.43
C ILE A 630 -71.58 20.26 18.20
N GLU A 631 -71.12 20.19 16.95
CA GLU A 631 -69.68 20.13 16.63
C GLU A 631 -68.93 21.40 17.11
N LYS A 632 -69.56 22.57 17.05
CA LYS A 632 -69.00 23.82 17.62
C LYS A 632 -68.91 23.77 19.15
N ALA A 633 -69.92 23.24 19.83
CA ALA A 633 -69.91 23.07 21.29
C ALA A 633 -68.83 22.07 21.76
N VAL A 634 -68.64 21.00 20.99
CA VAL A 634 -67.58 20.01 21.21
C VAL A 634 -66.19 20.62 20.98
N LYS A 635 -66.03 21.49 19.96
CA LYS A 635 -64.80 22.28 19.78
C LYS A 635 -64.55 23.27 20.93
N MET A 636 -65.58 23.90 21.50
CA MET A 636 -65.39 24.77 22.67
C MET A 636 -64.96 23.97 23.93
N SER A 637 -65.33 22.69 24.00
CA SER A 637 -64.91 21.82 25.11
C SER A 637 -63.40 21.50 25.08
N THR A 638 -62.73 21.63 23.93
CA THR A 638 -61.27 21.48 23.86
C THR A 638 -60.53 22.69 24.45
N GLU A 639 -61.17 23.87 24.52
CA GLU A 639 -60.62 25.05 25.21
C GLU A 639 -60.55 24.83 26.74
N GLU A 640 -61.47 24.07 27.33
CA GLU A 640 -61.40 23.71 28.75
C GLU A 640 -60.20 22.80 29.05
N ILE A 641 -59.89 21.87 28.14
CA ILE A 641 -58.68 21.03 28.23
C ILE A 641 -57.42 21.87 28.10
N ARG A 642 -57.42 22.84 27.17
CA ARG A 642 -56.32 23.82 27.02
C ARG A 642 -56.07 24.59 28.31
N ASN A 643 -57.12 25.05 28.99
CA ASN A 643 -56.98 25.85 30.20
C ASN A 643 -56.58 25.04 31.44
N ILE A 644 -57.09 23.80 31.59
CA ILE A 644 -56.86 22.97 32.79
C ILE A 644 -55.53 22.20 32.69
N TYR A 645 -55.19 21.70 31.50
CA TYR A 645 -54.02 20.84 31.31
C TYR A 645 -52.89 21.52 30.55
N GLY A 646 -53.12 22.68 29.92
CA GLY A 646 -52.13 23.32 29.06
C GLY A 646 -51.88 22.58 27.74
N LEU A 647 -52.75 21.63 27.38
CA LEU A 647 -52.60 20.74 26.23
C LEU A 647 -53.56 21.10 25.11
N GLU A 648 -53.12 20.92 23.88
CA GLU A 648 -53.95 20.99 22.70
C GLU A 648 -54.39 19.59 22.27
N ILE A 649 -55.70 19.38 22.22
CA ILE A 649 -56.30 18.12 21.78
C ILE A 649 -57.09 18.32 20.49
N GLU A 650 -57.05 17.31 19.64
CA GLU A 650 -57.82 17.23 18.41
C GLU A 650 -58.83 16.09 18.53
N ILE A 651 -60.07 16.36 18.14
CA ILE A 651 -61.13 15.35 18.06
C ILE A 651 -61.10 14.75 16.66
N ILE A 652 -60.92 13.44 16.61
CA ILE A 652 -60.75 12.69 15.36
C ILE A 652 -62.12 12.26 14.86
N GLY A 653 -62.49 12.73 13.66
CA GLY A 653 -63.79 12.44 13.04
C GLY A 653 -64.94 13.29 13.58
N SER A 654 -66.17 12.93 13.22
CA SER A 654 -67.38 13.56 13.76
C SER A 654 -67.93 12.76 14.96
N LEU A 655 -68.52 13.46 15.92
CA LEU A 655 -69.23 12.84 17.07
C LEU A 655 -70.37 11.95 16.56
N SER A 656 -70.32 10.66 16.89
CA SER A 656 -71.35 9.67 16.54
C SER A 656 -72.41 9.60 17.63
N ARG A 657 -73.69 9.47 17.26
CA ARG A 657 -74.83 9.34 18.17
C ARG A 657 -75.41 7.93 18.10
N SER A 658 -75.54 7.25 19.24
CA SER A 658 -76.27 5.99 19.33
C SER A 658 -77.79 6.25 19.37
N LEU A 659 -78.56 5.37 18.74
CA LEU A 659 -80.03 5.40 18.82
C LEU A 659 -80.50 5.04 20.23
N THR A 660 -81.61 5.63 20.66
CA THR A 660 -82.29 5.24 21.91
C THR A 660 -83.06 3.92 21.71
N LYS A 661 -83.32 3.13 22.76
CA LYS A 661 -84.07 1.86 22.61
C LYS A 661 -85.49 2.09 22.11
N TRP A 662 -86.11 3.22 22.45
CA TRP A 662 -87.40 3.62 21.87
C TRP A 662 -87.28 3.84 20.36
N GLU A 663 -86.23 4.54 19.91
CA GLU A 663 -85.92 4.69 18.48
C GLU A 663 -85.57 3.34 17.83
N GLU A 664 -84.80 2.46 18.49
CA GLU A 664 -84.47 1.10 18.02
C GLU A 664 -85.71 0.21 17.92
N THR A 665 -86.67 0.34 18.84
CA THR A 665 -87.93 -0.44 18.80
C THR A 665 -88.85 0.08 17.69
N ILE A 666 -88.84 1.39 17.43
CA ILE A 666 -89.51 1.98 16.27
C ILE A 666 -88.79 1.56 14.98
N PHE A 667 -87.46 1.58 14.95
CA PHE A 667 -86.64 1.16 13.82
C PHE A 667 -86.83 -0.33 13.50
N ALA A 668 -86.87 -1.19 14.52
CA ALA A 668 -87.11 -2.62 14.39
C ALA A 668 -88.54 -2.91 13.92
N LYS A 669 -89.56 -2.22 14.46
CA LYS A 669 -90.95 -2.31 13.95
C LYS A 669 -91.09 -1.76 12.53
N TYR A 670 -90.30 -0.75 12.16
CA TYR A 670 -90.24 -0.24 10.79
C TYR A 670 -89.49 -1.21 9.87
N GLN A 671 -88.41 -1.87 10.32
CA GLN A 671 -87.69 -2.86 9.54
C GLN A 671 -88.53 -4.11 9.30
N ASP A 672 -89.22 -4.64 10.33
CA ASP A 672 -90.16 -5.76 10.17
C ASP A 672 -91.33 -5.39 9.22
N GLY A 673 -91.83 -4.16 9.29
CA GLY A 673 -92.88 -3.67 8.38
C GLY A 673 -92.40 -3.44 6.94
N VAL A 674 -91.15 -2.99 6.76
CA VAL A 674 -90.53 -2.77 5.44
C VAL A 674 -90.12 -4.09 4.80
N GLU A 675 -89.69 -5.08 5.58
CA GLU A 675 -89.34 -6.42 5.08
C GLU A 675 -90.60 -7.20 4.65
N MET A 676 -91.68 -7.10 5.42
CA MET A 676 -93.01 -7.63 5.05
C MET A 676 -93.61 -6.91 3.82
N GLN A 677 -93.41 -5.59 3.67
CA GLN A 677 -93.80 -4.87 2.45
C GLN A 677 -92.93 -5.22 1.22
N ARG A 678 -91.64 -5.50 1.41
CA ARG A 678 -90.77 -5.97 0.31
C ARG A 678 -91.14 -7.38 -0.15
N GLU A 679 -91.55 -8.27 0.76
CA GLU A 679 -92.03 -9.60 0.38
C GLU A 679 -93.37 -9.55 -0.37
N ILE A 680 -94.31 -8.70 0.06
CA ILE A 680 -95.59 -8.47 -0.64
C ILE A 680 -95.34 -7.84 -2.04
N GLN A 681 -94.48 -6.83 -2.14
CA GLN A 681 -94.13 -6.22 -3.43
C GLN A 681 -93.38 -7.20 -4.34
N HIS A 682 -92.53 -8.07 -3.79
CA HIS A 682 -91.85 -9.11 -4.56
C HIS A 682 -92.83 -10.14 -5.10
N PHE A 683 -93.84 -10.55 -4.31
CA PHE A 683 -94.90 -11.46 -4.74
C PHE A 683 -95.82 -10.84 -5.81
N GLU A 684 -96.27 -9.60 -5.62
CA GLU A 684 -97.09 -8.86 -6.60
C GLU A 684 -96.34 -8.61 -7.92
N LYS A 685 -95.04 -8.30 -7.84
CA LYS A 685 -94.17 -8.17 -9.04
C LYS A 685 -94.06 -9.49 -9.79
N GLN A 686 -93.89 -10.62 -9.09
CA GLN A 686 -93.84 -11.94 -9.73
C GLN A 686 -95.18 -12.32 -10.40
N GLU A 687 -96.32 -11.99 -9.80
CA GLU A 687 -97.63 -12.22 -10.42
C GLU A 687 -97.85 -11.37 -11.68
N VAL A 688 -97.53 -10.08 -11.63
CA VAL A 688 -97.67 -9.19 -12.81
C VAL A 688 -96.71 -9.62 -13.93
N GLU A 689 -95.47 -10.01 -13.60
CA GLU A 689 -94.52 -10.54 -14.59
C GLU A 689 -94.97 -11.88 -15.20
N LYS A 690 -95.63 -12.73 -14.42
CA LYS A 690 -96.25 -13.97 -14.91
C LYS A 690 -97.41 -13.66 -15.87
N LEU A 691 -98.28 -12.72 -15.50
CA LEU A 691 -99.40 -12.26 -16.34
C LEU A 691 -98.92 -11.65 -17.66
N ILE A 692 -97.86 -10.84 -17.63
CA ILE A 692 -97.23 -10.27 -18.84
C ILE A 692 -96.67 -11.38 -19.72
N ARG A 693 -96.08 -12.43 -19.13
CA ARG A 693 -95.57 -13.60 -19.86
C ARG A 693 -96.71 -14.33 -20.58
N ASP A 694 -97.80 -14.61 -19.88
CA ASP A 694 -98.95 -15.33 -20.44
C ASP A 694 -99.65 -14.53 -21.55
N LEU A 695 -99.80 -13.20 -21.36
CA LEU A 695 -100.35 -12.32 -22.40
C LEU A 695 -99.46 -12.20 -23.64
N ARG A 696 -98.12 -12.25 -23.48
CA ARG A 696 -97.19 -12.31 -24.62
C ARG A 696 -97.34 -13.60 -25.41
N VAL A 697 -97.41 -14.74 -24.73
CA VAL A 697 -97.65 -16.04 -25.37
C VAL A 697 -98.96 -16.01 -26.17
N TRP A 698 -100.00 -15.39 -25.61
CA TRP A 698 -101.28 -15.26 -26.30
C TRP A 698 -101.21 -14.33 -27.52
N SER A 699 -100.53 -13.18 -27.39
CA SER A 699 -100.25 -12.27 -28.52
C SER A 699 -99.45 -12.96 -29.64
N ASP A 700 -98.48 -13.80 -29.29
CA ASP A 700 -97.66 -14.52 -30.27
C ASP A 700 -98.46 -15.64 -30.96
N THR A 701 -99.41 -16.25 -30.24
CA THR A 701 -100.33 -17.23 -30.81
C THR A 701 -101.28 -16.57 -31.81
N LEU A 702 -101.85 -15.42 -31.45
CA LEU A 702 -102.64 -14.57 -32.35
C LEU A 702 -101.83 -14.10 -33.57
N ALA A 703 -100.53 -13.82 -33.42
CA ALA A 703 -99.66 -13.47 -34.56
C ALA A 703 -99.41 -14.66 -35.50
N LYS A 704 -99.35 -15.89 -34.97
CA LYS A 704 -99.28 -17.12 -35.79
C LYS A 704 -100.61 -17.40 -36.51
N ASP A 705 -101.74 -17.13 -35.85
CA ASP A 705 -103.06 -17.26 -36.46
C ASP A 705 -103.30 -16.16 -37.50
N GLU A 706 -102.85 -14.93 -37.26
CA GLU A 706 -102.79 -13.85 -38.26
C GLU A 706 -101.92 -14.26 -39.46
N GLN A 707 -100.75 -14.88 -39.24
CA GLN A 707 -99.90 -15.39 -40.33
C GLN A 707 -100.53 -16.56 -41.10
N LYS A 708 -101.28 -17.44 -40.42
CA LYS A 708 -102.05 -18.50 -41.08
C LYS A 708 -103.19 -17.94 -41.90
N LEU A 709 -103.91 -16.95 -41.36
CA LEU A 709 -104.98 -16.26 -42.07
C LEU A 709 -104.43 -15.46 -43.25
N LEU A 710 -103.31 -14.72 -43.10
CA LEU A 710 -102.62 -14.05 -44.21
C LEU A 710 -102.12 -15.02 -45.29
N LYS A 711 -101.80 -16.28 -44.92
CA LYS A 711 -101.46 -17.34 -45.89
C LYS A 711 -102.69 -17.94 -46.57
N ALA A 712 -103.85 -17.98 -45.91
CA ALA A 712 -105.13 -18.39 -46.50
C ALA A 712 -105.79 -17.25 -47.32
N TYR A 713 -105.46 -16.00 -47.00
CA TYR A 713 -105.96 -14.78 -47.63
C TYR A 713 -105.53 -14.62 -49.10
N PHE A 714 -104.52 -15.37 -49.53
CA PHE A 714 -104.13 -15.42 -50.93
C PHE A 714 -105.09 -16.26 -51.79
N ASP A 715 -106.08 -16.96 -51.20
CA ASP A 715 -107.04 -17.80 -51.93
C ASP A 715 -108.54 -17.46 -51.70
N GLU A 716 -108.97 -16.76 -50.62
CA GLU A 716 -110.35 -16.23 -50.46
C GLU A 716 -110.38 -14.89 -49.66
N GLU A 717 -111.11 -13.87 -50.16
CA GLU A 717 -111.22 -12.50 -49.58
C GLU A 717 -112.09 -12.45 -48.30
N ASP A 718 -111.50 -12.59 -47.10
CA ASP A 718 -112.20 -12.38 -45.80
C ASP A 718 -111.53 -11.29 -44.93
N ASP A 719 -111.65 -10.03 -45.36
CA ASP A 719 -110.95 -8.86 -44.78
C ASP A 719 -111.36 -8.54 -43.34
N GLU A 720 -112.58 -8.95 -42.99
CA GLU A 720 -113.18 -8.59 -41.72
C GLU A 720 -112.59 -9.41 -40.57
N GLY A 721 -112.30 -10.69 -40.79
CA GLY A 721 -111.59 -11.54 -39.83
C GLY A 721 -110.19 -11.03 -39.50
N LEU A 722 -109.45 -10.58 -40.52
CA LEU A 722 -108.08 -10.09 -40.36
C LEU A 722 -108.04 -8.76 -39.61
N LYS A 723 -109.02 -7.88 -39.85
CA LYS A 723 -109.14 -6.59 -39.17
C LYS A 723 -109.47 -6.76 -37.69
N ASN A 724 -110.33 -7.71 -37.34
CA ASN A 724 -110.71 -7.97 -35.95
C ASN A 724 -109.55 -8.58 -35.14
N LEU A 725 -108.76 -9.48 -35.74
CA LEU A 725 -107.54 -10.02 -35.12
C LEU A 725 -106.49 -8.94 -34.87
N ARG A 726 -106.27 -8.02 -35.83
CA ARG A 726 -105.35 -6.89 -35.65
C ARG A 726 -105.78 -6.00 -34.49
N GLN A 727 -107.08 -5.71 -34.39
CA GLN A 727 -107.61 -4.87 -33.31
C GLN A 727 -107.50 -5.55 -31.93
N GLN A 728 -107.72 -6.87 -31.84
CA GLN A 728 -107.50 -7.61 -30.60
C GLN A 728 -106.02 -7.63 -30.20
N LYS A 729 -105.11 -7.81 -31.17
CA LYS A 729 -103.66 -7.78 -30.94
C LYS A 729 -103.19 -6.41 -30.45
N ASP A 730 -103.70 -5.33 -31.01
CA ASP A 730 -103.34 -3.97 -30.58
C ASP A 730 -103.88 -3.67 -29.18
N ASN A 731 -105.10 -4.13 -28.84
CA ASN A 731 -105.62 -4.02 -27.48
C ASN A 731 -104.76 -4.79 -26.45
N LEU A 732 -104.31 -6.00 -26.79
CA LEU A 732 -103.42 -6.79 -25.93
C LEU A 732 -102.05 -6.13 -25.75
N ARG A 733 -101.47 -5.58 -26.82
CA ARG A 733 -100.23 -4.81 -26.74
C ARG A 733 -100.38 -3.61 -25.82
N LYS A 734 -101.51 -2.90 -25.92
CA LYS A 734 -101.79 -1.76 -25.06
C LYS A 734 -101.93 -2.18 -23.59
N GLN A 735 -102.62 -3.28 -23.30
CA GLN A 735 -102.73 -3.83 -21.94
C GLN A 735 -101.37 -4.26 -21.37
N ILE A 736 -100.51 -4.90 -22.18
CA ILE A 736 -99.15 -5.26 -21.75
C ILE A 736 -98.34 -4.01 -21.42
N GLU A 737 -98.45 -2.96 -22.23
CA GLU A 737 -97.69 -1.73 -22.04
C GLU A 737 -98.20 -0.92 -20.84
N ASP A 738 -99.51 -0.89 -20.60
CA ASP A 738 -100.09 -0.28 -19.40
C ASP A 738 -99.68 -1.06 -18.13
N LEU A 739 -99.62 -2.39 -18.19
CA LEU A 739 -99.13 -3.22 -17.07
C LEU A 739 -97.62 -3.03 -16.82
N LYS A 740 -96.80 -2.90 -17.87
CA LYS A 740 -95.38 -2.55 -17.71
C LYS A 740 -95.20 -1.17 -17.12
N LYS A 741 -95.95 -0.17 -17.58
CA LYS A 741 -95.91 1.18 -17.00
C LYS A 741 -96.31 1.16 -15.53
N LYS A 742 -97.30 0.35 -15.17
CA LYS A 742 -97.67 0.15 -13.76
C LYS A 742 -96.55 -0.50 -12.96
N LEU A 743 -95.89 -1.51 -13.53
CA LEU A 743 -94.71 -2.15 -12.91
C LEU A 743 -93.55 -1.16 -12.73
N GLU A 744 -93.27 -0.32 -13.74
CA GLU A 744 -92.22 0.70 -13.70
C GLU A 744 -92.57 1.85 -12.74
N SER A 745 -93.83 2.28 -12.70
CA SER A 745 -94.29 3.30 -11.74
C SER A 745 -94.23 2.79 -10.31
N ASP A 746 -94.60 1.54 -10.06
CA ASP A 746 -94.56 0.94 -8.72
C ASP A 746 -93.11 0.65 -8.28
N THR A 747 -92.22 0.33 -9.23
CA THR A 747 -90.77 0.24 -8.98
C THR A 747 -90.14 1.62 -8.70
N GLN A 748 -90.65 2.70 -9.29
CA GLN A 748 -90.21 4.08 -9.00
C GLN A 748 -90.85 4.66 -7.72
N LEU A 749 -92.07 4.25 -7.35
CA LEU A 749 -92.72 4.63 -6.09
C LEU A 749 -92.07 3.98 -4.85
N GLY A 750 -91.33 2.87 -5.02
CA GLY A 750 -90.42 2.35 -3.99
C GLY A 750 -89.24 3.27 -3.64
N MET A 751 -89.01 4.34 -4.40
CA MET A 751 -87.94 5.34 -4.18
C MET A 751 -88.44 6.76 -3.88
N VAL A 752 -89.66 6.93 -3.37
CA VAL A 752 -90.18 8.26 -2.96
C VAL A 752 -90.35 8.36 -1.43
N SER A 753 -89.29 8.88 -0.82
CA SER A 753 -89.24 9.93 0.21
C SER A 753 -90.06 9.81 1.51
N GLY A 754 -89.39 9.31 2.55
CA GLY A 754 -89.48 9.87 3.91
C GLY A 754 -88.14 10.49 4.30
N PRO A 755 -88.07 11.50 5.20
CA PRO A 755 -86.83 12.20 5.57
C PRO A 755 -85.71 11.30 6.13
N ALA A 756 -86.01 10.03 6.44
CA ALA A 756 -85.07 9.04 6.96
C ALA A 756 -84.38 8.19 5.86
N ALA A 757 -84.80 8.26 4.59
CA ALA A 757 -84.20 7.46 3.51
C ALA A 757 -82.96 8.12 2.86
N PHE A 758 -82.79 9.44 3.02
CA PHE A 758 -81.65 10.17 2.45
C PHE A 758 -80.33 9.89 3.20
N ASP A 759 -80.40 9.43 4.46
CA ASP A 759 -79.23 9.00 5.24
C ASP A 759 -78.88 7.51 5.04
N PHE A 760 -79.79 6.68 4.51
CA PHE A 760 -79.55 5.24 4.41
C PHE A 760 -78.73 4.86 3.17
N ASP A 761 -78.91 5.53 2.03
CA ASP A 761 -78.18 5.25 0.79
C ASP A 761 -76.72 5.74 0.83
N LYS A 762 -76.43 6.74 1.68
CA LYS A 762 -75.08 7.21 1.99
C LYS A 762 -74.35 6.30 2.99
N HIS A 763 -75.09 5.66 3.90
CA HIS A 763 -74.55 4.68 4.84
C HIS A 763 -74.24 3.32 4.19
N LEU A 764 -75.06 2.87 3.23
CA LEU A 764 -74.76 1.66 2.44
C LEU A 764 -73.57 1.86 1.48
N LYS A 765 -73.36 3.05 0.91
CA LYS A 765 -72.12 3.35 0.15
C LYS A 765 -70.86 3.37 1.02
N GLN A 766 -70.93 3.82 2.28
CA GLN A 766 -69.80 3.77 3.21
C GLN A 766 -69.51 2.38 3.77
N ILE A 767 -70.50 1.47 3.79
CA ILE A 767 -70.27 0.05 4.15
C ILE A 767 -69.82 -0.76 2.92
N GLY A 768 -70.25 -0.40 1.70
CA GLY A 768 -69.81 -1.01 0.45
C GLY A 768 -68.35 -0.76 0.09
N ASP A 769 -67.84 0.45 0.34
CA ASP A 769 -66.43 0.80 0.05
C ASP A 769 -65.45 0.28 1.12
N ALA A 770 -65.93 -0.12 2.31
CA ALA A 770 -65.14 -0.85 3.30
C ALA A 770 -65.11 -2.38 3.05
N GLY A 771 -65.99 -2.91 2.19
CA GLY A 771 -66.07 -4.34 1.82
C GLY A 771 -65.31 -4.73 0.56
N ALA A 772 -64.84 -3.77 -0.25
CA ALA A 772 -64.12 -4.02 -1.50
C ALA A 772 -62.59 -4.07 -1.35
N SER A 773 -62.03 -3.74 -0.18
CA SER A 773 -60.57 -3.81 0.08
C SER A 773 -60.12 -5.02 0.92
N SER A 774 -61.03 -5.86 1.41
CA SER A 774 -60.69 -7.09 2.16
C SER A 774 -60.93 -8.40 1.40
N ARG A 775 -61.34 -8.33 0.12
CA ARG A 775 -61.58 -9.49 -0.74
C ARG A 775 -60.52 -9.70 -1.84
N THR A 776 -59.44 -8.92 -1.85
CA THR A 776 -58.27 -9.15 -2.71
C THR A 776 -57.11 -9.89 -2.04
N ASP A 777 -57.12 -10.09 -0.72
CA ASP A 777 -56.03 -10.81 -0.03
C ASP A 777 -56.40 -12.23 0.44
N SER A 778 -57.66 -12.62 0.44
CA SER A 778 -58.09 -14.00 0.79
C SER A 778 -58.21 -14.95 -0.41
N LEU A 779 -57.75 -14.55 -1.60
CA LEU A 779 -57.66 -15.38 -2.80
C LEU A 779 -56.22 -15.63 -3.28
N LYS A 780 -55.20 -15.26 -2.48
CA LYS A 780 -53.78 -15.55 -2.76
C LYS A 780 -53.11 -16.57 -1.83
N GLU A 781 -53.79 -17.08 -0.80
CA GLU A 781 -53.24 -18.14 0.08
C GLU A 781 -53.90 -19.52 -0.09
N LYS A 782 -54.58 -19.75 -1.23
CA LYS A 782 -54.99 -21.10 -1.67
C LYS A 782 -54.47 -21.51 -3.07
N GLU A 783 -53.45 -20.82 -3.56
CA GLU A 783 -52.60 -21.24 -4.70
C GLU A 783 -51.09 -21.13 -4.38
N ALA A 784 -50.70 -21.37 -3.12
CA ALA A 784 -49.30 -21.63 -2.74
C ALA A 784 -49.19 -22.96 -1.99
N GLY A 785 -49.80 -23.97 -2.60
CA GLY A 785 -49.50 -25.38 -2.42
C GLY A 785 -49.14 -25.97 -3.80
N LYS A 786 -48.12 -25.39 -4.43
CA LYS A 786 -47.29 -25.98 -5.48
C LYS A 786 -45.90 -25.37 -5.40
#